data_AF-A0A285QN44-F1
#
_entry.id   AF-A0A285QN44-F1
#
_cell.length_a   1.000
_cell.length_b   1.000
_cell.length_c   1.000
_cell.angle_alpha   90.00
_cell.angle_beta   90.00
_cell.angle_gamma   90.00
#
_symmetry.space_group_name_H-M   'P 1'
#
loop_
_entity.id
_entity.type
_entity.pdbx_description
1 polymer ?
#
loop_
_entity_poly.entity_id
_entity_poly.type
_entity_poly.pdbx_seq_one_letter_code
_entity_poly.pdbx_strand_id
1 'polypeptide(L)'
;MTTVWVFPGQGAQRIGMGAEVLDRYPELLRQADEILGYRLREVCLEGAEPGLKDTRSVQPALFVVNALSWLAMREEHPAPDYLAGHSLGEYDALFAAGCFDFATGVRLVQRRGELMGRAGGGGMTAVVGVEPDRLAELLAGAGIDDVDLANRNSAEQVVLAGPLDSLRRAAEAVRAAGSGRCVPLQVSAPFHSRYMGGAAEEFGAFLAGIPIADPRIPVIANVTALPYGAGAVKELLARQVAAPVRWWESMSHLLDRGVTELVEVGPGRVLTDLWKAARRRPAPAPAPVTPAAPVSAPAAVSGPAGIRPEQLGSAGFRADYGLRYAYLAGAMFKGVASVDLVVRMGRAGLMGFFGTGGLTRDEVAAAILAIRERLGPDGRFGMNLLADPDRPAAERELVELYLRHDVRHVEAAAFTGVTPALVRYRFAGAHRTPDGTPVAVRHVLAKVSRPEVATAFMSPPPARLLDRLVAEGALTPAEAEAATALPVAGEVCVEADSGGHTDAGSPYVLLPAMLRLRDTLTAEHGYRRPVRVGAAGGIGAPESVAASFVLGADFVLTGSVNQCSPEAGTSEAVKELLATIDVQDTAYAPAGDMFELGARVQVVRKSTLFPARANKLHQVYRRYEGLDEIDEPTRRTIEDRYFRRSFAEVWAETEAYLREHRPDDLARAERSPKARMAQVFRWYFVHSTRAALGGVPGEQVNYQIHCGPAMGAFNRAVAGTPLQAWRERHVDAIAETLMTGAAELLDGSLRTLAQHTPGE
;
A
#
# COMPACT_ATOMS: atom_id res chain seq x y z
N MET A 1 -35.60 1.98 17.34
CA MET A 1 -35.33 2.12 15.90
C MET A 1 -34.21 3.12 15.78
N THR A 2 -33.12 2.79 15.09
CA THR A 2 -31.99 3.71 14.91
C THR A 2 -32.28 4.63 13.73
N THR A 3 -32.13 5.93 13.96
CA THR A 3 -32.54 7.00 13.05
C THR A 3 -31.36 7.82 12.57
N VAL A 4 -31.38 8.22 11.29
CA VAL A 4 -30.49 9.25 10.75
C VAL A 4 -31.31 10.43 10.28
N TRP A 5 -30.90 11.63 10.62
CA TRP A 5 -31.46 12.84 10.03
C TRP A 5 -30.51 13.39 8.98
N VAL A 6 -31.04 13.68 7.79
CA VAL A 6 -30.24 14.07 6.64
C VAL A 6 -30.64 15.43 6.08
N PHE A 7 -29.65 16.18 5.63
CA PHE A 7 -29.84 17.54 5.10
C PHE A 7 -29.51 17.61 3.61
N PRO A 8 -30.43 18.10 2.76
CA PRO A 8 -30.22 18.20 1.33
C PRO A 8 -29.29 19.37 0.97
N GLY A 9 -28.50 19.18 -0.08
CA GLY A 9 -27.67 20.22 -0.67
C GLY A 9 -28.31 20.88 -1.89
N GLN A 10 -27.46 21.55 -2.68
CA GLN A 10 -27.86 22.20 -3.93
C GLN A 10 -28.47 21.18 -4.91
N GLY A 11 -29.63 21.55 -5.46
CA GLY A 11 -30.54 20.69 -6.21
C GLY A 11 -31.92 20.56 -5.55
N ALA A 12 -32.03 20.86 -4.25
CA ALA A 12 -33.28 20.79 -3.50
C ALA A 12 -34.06 22.12 -3.41
N GLN A 13 -33.41 23.23 -3.79
CA GLN A 13 -34.00 24.56 -3.72
C GLN A 13 -35.22 24.69 -4.63
N ARG A 14 -36.20 25.47 -4.18
CA ARG A 14 -37.35 25.91 -4.98
C ARG A 14 -37.88 27.23 -4.44
N ILE A 15 -38.48 28.03 -5.30
CA ILE A 15 -39.24 29.21 -4.87
C ILE A 15 -40.37 28.73 -3.93
N GLY A 16 -40.56 29.44 -2.82
CA GLY A 16 -41.48 29.08 -1.74
C GLY A 16 -40.89 28.17 -0.66
N MET A 17 -39.60 27.79 -0.75
CA MET A 17 -38.97 27.00 0.31
C MET A 17 -38.84 27.80 1.62
N GLY A 18 -39.01 27.12 2.75
CA GLY A 18 -38.85 27.74 4.08
C GLY A 18 -40.04 28.56 4.58
N ALA A 19 -41.16 28.63 3.84
CA ALA A 19 -42.36 29.38 4.25
C ALA A 19 -42.87 29.02 5.67
N GLU A 20 -42.70 27.77 6.07
CA GLU A 20 -43.17 27.24 7.37
C GLU A 20 -42.21 27.58 8.53
N VAL A 21 -40.96 27.97 8.25
CA VAL A 21 -39.90 28.09 9.26
C VAL A 21 -39.22 29.46 9.31
N LEU A 22 -39.17 30.20 8.19
CA LEU A 22 -38.49 31.50 8.11
C LEU A 22 -39.14 32.51 9.08
N ASP A 23 -40.47 32.57 9.11
CA ASP A 23 -41.21 33.51 9.95
C ASP A 23 -41.29 33.06 11.43
N ARG A 24 -40.94 31.79 11.76
CA ARG A 24 -40.88 31.26 13.13
C ARG A 24 -39.64 31.75 13.90
N TYR A 25 -38.58 32.12 13.19
CA TYR A 25 -37.29 32.51 13.79
C TYR A 25 -36.81 33.89 13.28
N PRO A 26 -37.55 34.99 13.54
CA PRO A 26 -37.28 36.30 12.96
C PRO A 26 -35.89 36.86 13.29
N GLU A 27 -35.35 36.58 14.48
CA GLU A 27 -34.03 37.05 14.87
C GLU A 27 -32.88 36.34 14.14
N LEU A 28 -33.01 35.03 13.89
CA LEU A 28 -32.02 34.29 13.11
C LEU A 28 -32.09 34.67 11.64
N LEU A 29 -33.30 34.90 11.12
CA LEU A 29 -33.49 35.42 9.77
C LEU A 29 -32.85 36.81 9.60
N ARG A 30 -33.09 37.74 10.53
CA ARG A 30 -32.44 39.05 10.54
C ARG A 30 -30.91 38.93 10.59
N GLN A 31 -30.39 38.04 11.44
CA GLN A 31 -28.95 37.79 11.53
C GLN A 31 -28.37 37.24 10.22
N ALA A 32 -29.09 36.36 9.53
CA ALA A 32 -28.68 35.89 8.21
C ALA A 32 -28.70 37.02 7.17
N ASP A 33 -29.76 37.83 7.13
CA ASP A 33 -29.87 38.99 6.24
C ASP A 33 -28.72 39.99 6.44
N GLU A 34 -28.33 40.25 7.70
CA GLU A 34 -27.21 41.13 8.04
C GLU A 34 -25.86 40.59 7.56
N ILE A 35 -25.64 39.28 7.65
CA ILE A 35 -24.41 38.63 7.18
C ILE A 35 -24.36 38.60 5.64
N LEU A 36 -25.51 38.32 5.00
CA LEU A 36 -25.61 38.09 3.57
C LEU A 36 -25.74 39.39 2.76
N GLY A 37 -26.25 40.45 3.38
CA GLY A 37 -26.48 41.75 2.74
C GLY A 37 -27.71 41.81 1.83
N TYR A 38 -28.60 40.82 1.91
CA TYR A 38 -29.86 40.78 1.16
C TYR A 38 -30.95 40.07 1.96
N ARG A 39 -32.21 40.27 1.57
CA ARG A 39 -33.40 39.75 2.25
C ARG A 39 -33.62 38.29 1.87
N LEU A 40 -33.12 37.35 2.68
CA LEU A 40 -33.15 35.92 2.37
C LEU A 40 -34.57 35.40 2.21
N ARG A 41 -35.53 35.95 2.96
CA ARG A 41 -36.95 35.63 2.83
C ARG A 41 -37.47 35.86 1.41
N GLU A 42 -37.16 37.00 0.81
CA GLU A 42 -37.62 37.35 -0.54
C GLU A 42 -36.95 36.45 -1.59
N VAL A 43 -35.66 36.12 -1.40
CA VAL A 43 -34.95 35.17 -2.26
C VAL A 43 -35.60 33.79 -2.20
N CYS A 44 -35.92 33.29 -1.01
CA CYS A 44 -36.49 31.95 -0.81
C CYS A 44 -37.96 31.86 -1.26
N LEU A 45 -38.80 32.85 -0.95
CA LEU A 45 -40.24 32.78 -1.16
C LEU A 45 -40.70 33.33 -2.52
N GLU A 46 -40.02 34.37 -3.01
CA GLU A 46 -40.44 35.13 -4.20
C GLU A 46 -39.44 34.97 -5.36
N GLY A 47 -38.24 34.44 -5.08
CA GLY A 47 -37.18 34.30 -6.07
C GLY A 47 -36.51 35.63 -6.41
N ALA A 48 -36.55 36.60 -5.49
CA ALA A 48 -35.88 37.89 -5.66
C ALA A 48 -34.35 37.73 -5.85
N GLU A 49 -33.73 38.69 -6.51
CA GLU A 49 -32.28 38.72 -6.70
C GLU A 49 -31.53 38.68 -5.35
N PRO A 50 -30.39 37.96 -5.24
CA PRO A 50 -29.61 37.30 -6.33
C PRO A 50 -30.20 35.98 -6.87
N GLY A 51 -31.38 35.57 -6.41
CA GLY A 51 -32.13 34.42 -6.93
C GLY A 51 -31.59 33.06 -6.47
N LEU A 52 -32.32 31.98 -6.79
CA LEU A 52 -31.97 30.61 -6.38
C LEU A 52 -31.20 29.80 -7.44
N LYS A 53 -30.76 30.46 -8.53
CA LYS A 53 -29.95 29.85 -9.59
C LYS A 53 -28.45 30.09 -9.38
N ASP A 54 -28.09 31.16 -8.67
CA ASP A 54 -26.71 31.48 -8.37
C ASP A 54 -26.20 30.64 -7.19
N THR A 55 -25.04 30.01 -7.37
CA THR A 55 -24.41 29.17 -6.34
C THR A 55 -24.11 29.98 -5.06
N ARG A 56 -23.81 31.28 -5.22
CA ARG A 56 -23.45 32.19 -4.12
C ARG A 56 -24.60 32.46 -3.17
N SER A 57 -25.83 32.40 -3.66
CA SER A 57 -27.04 32.68 -2.89
C SER A 57 -27.81 31.40 -2.53
N VAL A 58 -27.81 30.40 -3.39
CA VAL A 58 -28.51 29.13 -3.12
C VAL A 58 -27.90 28.38 -1.93
N GLN A 59 -26.58 28.45 -1.73
CA GLN A 59 -25.92 27.78 -0.64
C GLN A 59 -26.32 28.37 0.74
N PRO A 60 -26.21 29.69 0.96
CA PRO A 60 -26.78 30.32 2.16
C PRO A 60 -28.28 30.09 2.34
N ALA A 61 -29.07 30.18 1.27
CA ALA A 61 -30.51 30.00 1.34
C ALA A 61 -30.90 28.59 1.82
N LEU A 62 -30.28 27.55 1.26
CA LEU A 62 -30.52 26.17 1.68
C LEU A 62 -30.06 25.91 3.11
N PHE A 63 -28.86 26.37 3.49
CA PHE A 63 -28.37 26.22 4.86
C PHE A 63 -29.33 26.86 5.87
N VAL A 64 -29.76 28.11 5.65
CA VAL A 64 -30.66 28.77 6.60
C VAL A 64 -31.99 28.02 6.70
N VAL A 65 -32.60 27.65 5.57
CA VAL A 65 -33.87 26.91 5.59
C VAL A 65 -33.72 25.55 6.29
N ASN A 66 -32.64 24.81 6.02
CA ASN A 66 -32.34 23.53 6.66
C ASN A 66 -32.10 23.70 8.17
N ALA A 67 -31.29 24.67 8.58
CA ALA A 67 -30.99 24.97 9.97
C ALA A 67 -32.23 25.38 10.78
N LEU A 68 -33.11 26.20 10.20
CA LEU A 68 -34.39 26.58 10.82
C LEU A 68 -35.38 25.40 10.87
N SER A 69 -35.38 24.55 9.85
CA SER A 69 -36.18 23.32 9.86
C SER A 69 -35.72 22.36 10.95
N TRP A 70 -34.40 22.21 11.15
CA TRP A 70 -33.84 21.45 12.26
C TRP A 70 -34.22 22.04 13.63
N LEU A 71 -34.16 23.37 13.78
CA LEU A 71 -34.61 24.04 15.00
C LEU A 71 -36.08 23.73 15.32
N ALA A 72 -36.96 23.84 14.33
CA ALA A 72 -38.38 23.55 14.50
C ALA A 72 -38.64 22.07 14.85
N MET A 73 -37.99 21.15 14.15
CA MET A 73 -38.21 19.72 14.32
C MET A 73 -37.61 19.17 15.63
N ARG A 74 -36.48 19.68 16.11
CA ARG A 74 -35.84 19.15 17.34
C ARG A 74 -36.69 19.38 18.59
N GLU A 75 -37.58 20.37 18.57
CA GLU A 75 -38.48 20.67 19.69
C GLU A 75 -39.56 19.58 19.87
N GLU A 76 -39.86 18.84 18.80
CA GLU A 76 -41.02 17.92 18.72
C GLU A 76 -40.59 16.45 18.60
N HIS A 77 -39.30 16.18 18.44
CA HIS A 77 -38.75 14.85 18.19
C HIS A 77 -37.51 14.55 19.06
N PRO A 78 -37.26 13.26 19.39
CA PRO A 78 -36.02 12.87 20.04
C PRO A 78 -34.81 13.16 19.15
N ALA A 79 -33.65 13.36 19.78
CA ALA A 79 -32.39 13.54 19.06
C ALA A 79 -32.07 12.29 18.20
N PRO A 80 -31.57 12.47 16.96
CA PRO A 80 -31.21 11.35 16.11
C PRO A 80 -29.92 10.67 16.56
N ASP A 81 -29.75 9.41 16.16
CA ASP A 81 -28.53 8.63 16.43
C ASP A 81 -27.37 9.08 15.52
N TYR A 82 -27.70 9.52 14.29
CA TYR A 82 -26.74 9.97 13.29
C TYR A 82 -27.26 11.21 12.55
N LEU A 83 -26.32 12.02 12.07
CA LEU A 83 -26.57 13.12 11.15
C LEU A 83 -25.75 12.89 9.87
N ALA A 84 -26.28 13.31 8.73
CA ALA A 84 -25.51 13.36 7.48
C ALA A 84 -26.04 14.49 6.60
N GLY A 85 -25.25 14.96 5.65
CA GLY A 85 -25.74 15.97 4.72
C GLY A 85 -25.04 15.90 3.39
N HIS A 86 -25.81 16.06 2.31
CA HIS A 86 -25.30 15.91 0.96
C HIS A 86 -24.66 17.20 0.49
N SER A 87 -23.35 17.18 0.22
CA SER A 87 -22.59 18.37 -0.16
C SER A 87 -22.79 19.51 0.87
N LEU A 88 -23.44 20.61 0.47
CA LEU A 88 -23.82 21.73 1.34
C LEU A 88 -24.55 21.29 2.62
N GLY A 89 -25.40 20.26 2.56
CA GLY A 89 -26.14 19.81 3.74
C GLY A 89 -25.23 19.33 4.87
N GLU A 90 -23.96 19.01 4.61
CA GLU A 90 -23.00 18.62 5.66
C GLU A 90 -22.77 19.75 6.66
N TYR A 91 -22.89 21.01 6.23
CA TYR A 91 -22.78 22.17 7.11
C TYR A 91 -23.99 22.26 8.05
N ASP A 92 -25.19 21.92 7.57
CA ASP A 92 -26.38 21.81 8.41
C ASP A 92 -26.26 20.67 9.42
N ALA A 93 -25.71 19.52 9.01
CA ALA A 93 -25.46 18.41 9.90
C ALA A 93 -24.48 18.78 11.02
N LEU A 94 -23.41 19.51 10.70
CA LEU A 94 -22.43 20.00 11.68
C LEU A 94 -23.01 21.08 12.60
N PHE A 95 -23.84 21.99 12.08
CA PHE A 95 -24.60 22.95 12.89
C PHE A 95 -25.54 22.20 13.86
N ALA A 96 -26.26 21.20 13.37
CA ALA A 96 -27.16 20.38 14.18
C ALA A 96 -26.43 19.61 15.28
N ALA A 97 -25.21 19.13 15.00
CA ALA A 97 -24.32 18.50 15.98
C ALA A 97 -23.71 19.49 16.99
N GLY A 98 -23.84 20.80 16.76
CA GLY A 98 -23.33 21.85 17.64
C GLY A 98 -21.85 22.20 17.42
N CYS A 99 -21.32 21.99 16.20
CA CYS A 99 -19.93 22.31 15.88
C CYS A 99 -19.67 23.83 15.82
N PHE A 100 -20.68 24.62 15.48
CA PHE A 100 -20.62 26.08 15.40
C PHE A 100 -22.01 26.69 15.58
N ASP A 101 -22.07 28.00 15.85
CA ASP A 101 -23.33 28.75 15.95
C ASP A 101 -23.93 29.07 14.57
N PHE A 102 -25.19 29.52 14.58
CA PHE A 102 -25.95 29.79 13.35
C PHE A 102 -25.24 30.83 12.47
N ALA A 103 -24.81 31.95 13.04
CA ALA A 103 -24.12 33.02 12.33
C ALA A 103 -22.82 32.54 11.66
N THR A 104 -22.06 31.70 12.35
CA THR A 104 -20.84 31.09 11.81
C THR A 104 -21.19 30.17 10.66
N GLY A 105 -22.24 29.35 10.80
CA GLY A 105 -22.76 28.53 9.71
C GLY A 105 -23.10 29.35 8.46
N VAL A 106 -23.83 30.47 8.60
CA VAL A 106 -24.17 31.36 7.49
C VAL A 106 -22.91 31.92 6.81
N ARG A 107 -21.92 32.38 7.59
CA ARG A 107 -20.63 32.87 7.05
C ARG A 107 -19.85 31.77 6.32
N LEU A 108 -19.86 30.54 6.83
CA LEU A 108 -19.21 29.39 6.21
C LEU A 108 -19.80 29.10 4.84
N VAL A 109 -21.12 28.99 4.73
CA VAL A 109 -21.77 28.65 3.46
C VAL A 109 -21.80 29.83 2.48
N GLN A 110 -21.80 31.07 2.96
CA GLN A 110 -21.60 32.25 2.13
C GLN A 110 -20.22 32.22 1.48
N ARG A 111 -19.16 32.04 2.29
CA ARG A 111 -17.80 31.98 1.76
C ARG A 111 -17.59 30.78 0.84
N ARG A 112 -18.15 29.62 1.18
CA ARG A 112 -18.12 28.43 0.32
C ARG A 112 -18.82 28.70 -1.03
N GLY A 113 -20.02 29.27 -0.99
CA GLY A 113 -20.79 29.63 -2.18
C GLY A 113 -20.07 30.64 -3.06
N GLU A 114 -19.41 31.64 -2.47
CA GLU A 114 -18.54 32.59 -3.18
C GLU A 114 -17.38 31.89 -3.90
N LEU A 115 -16.61 31.08 -3.18
CA LEU A 115 -15.42 30.42 -3.72
C LEU A 115 -15.77 29.43 -4.82
N MET A 116 -16.79 28.60 -4.59
CA MET A 116 -17.28 27.67 -5.61
C MET A 116 -17.88 28.42 -6.80
N GLY A 117 -18.63 29.50 -6.56
CA GLY A 117 -19.25 30.31 -7.61
C GLY A 117 -18.25 31.09 -8.47
N ARG A 118 -17.04 31.38 -7.97
CA ARG A 118 -15.96 32.02 -8.74
C ARG A 118 -15.29 31.08 -9.73
N ALA A 119 -15.30 29.78 -9.46
CA ALA A 119 -14.71 28.81 -10.35
C ALA A 119 -15.51 28.72 -11.66
N GLY A 120 -14.80 28.51 -12.78
CA GLY A 120 -15.38 28.43 -14.12
C GLY A 120 -14.65 27.43 -15.00
N GLY A 121 -14.95 27.43 -16.30
CA GLY A 121 -14.23 26.60 -17.29
C GLY A 121 -14.66 25.13 -17.36
N GLY A 122 -15.76 24.77 -16.70
CA GLY A 122 -16.30 23.40 -16.73
C GLY A 122 -17.75 23.33 -16.30
N GLY A 123 -18.27 22.13 -16.11
CA GLY A 123 -19.63 21.89 -15.64
C GLY A 123 -19.75 20.56 -14.92
N MET A 124 -21.00 20.12 -14.72
CA MET A 124 -21.30 18.81 -14.15
C MET A 124 -22.37 18.09 -14.96
N THR A 125 -22.26 16.76 -15.07
CA THR A 125 -23.22 15.91 -15.77
C THR A 125 -23.57 14.71 -14.90
N ALA A 126 -24.85 14.53 -14.58
CA ALA A 126 -25.33 13.31 -13.94
C ALA A 126 -25.39 12.17 -14.97
N VAL A 127 -24.81 11.02 -14.62
CA VAL A 127 -24.87 9.77 -15.37
C VAL A 127 -25.75 8.80 -14.60
N VAL A 128 -26.85 8.37 -15.23
CA VAL A 128 -27.87 7.50 -14.64
C VAL A 128 -27.88 6.15 -15.38
N GLY A 129 -27.92 5.06 -14.62
CA GLY A 129 -27.99 3.69 -15.13
C GLY A 129 -26.63 3.02 -15.36
N VAL A 130 -25.52 3.71 -15.08
CA VAL A 130 -24.16 3.16 -15.19
C VAL A 130 -23.54 3.07 -13.81
N GLU A 131 -22.98 1.90 -13.47
CA GLU A 131 -22.25 1.73 -12.21
C GLU A 131 -20.90 2.48 -12.22
N PRO A 132 -20.41 2.97 -11.06
CA PRO A 132 -19.20 3.81 -11.01
C PRO A 132 -17.96 3.19 -11.65
N ASP A 133 -17.69 1.90 -11.39
CA ASP A 133 -16.49 1.23 -11.89
C ASP A 133 -16.58 1.05 -13.41
N ARG A 134 -17.77 0.71 -13.93
CA ARG A 134 -18.03 0.63 -15.36
C ARG A 134 -17.92 2.00 -16.05
N LEU A 135 -18.38 3.06 -15.39
CA LEU A 135 -18.25 4.42 -15.89
C LEU A 135 -16.77 4.83 -15.98
N ALA A 136 -15.95 4.49 -14.99
CA ALA A 136 -14.51 4.73 -15.03
C ALA A 136 -13.82 3.99 -16.20
N GLU A 137 -14.19 2.73 -16.46
CA GLU A 137 -13.70 1.99 -17.63
C GLU A 137 -14.10 2.65 -18.96
N LEU A 138 -15.35 3.13 -19.08
CA LEU A 138 -15.83 3.81 -20.28
C LEU A 138 -15.08 5.12 -20.55
N LEU A 139 -14.80 5.90 -19.50
CA LEU A 139 -14.01 7.13 -19.60
C LEU A 139 -12.56 6.82 -20.02
N ALA A 140 -11.93 5.83 -19.39
CA ALA A 140 -10.58 5.39 -19.73
C ALA A 140 -10.49 4.88 -21.18
N GLY A 141 -11.44 4.05 -21.61
CA GLY A 141 -11.52 3.54 -22.98
C GLY A 141 -11.77 4.63 -24.02
N ALA A 142 -12.42 5.73 -23.65
CA ALA A 142 -12.63 6.90 -24.49
C ALA A 142 -11.47 7.92 -24.44
N GLY A 143 -10.41 7.64 -23.68
CA GLY A 143 -9.28 8.55 -23.48
C GLY A 143 -9.71 9.86 -22.82
N ILE A 144 -10.54 9.78 -21.79
CA ILE A 144 -11.02 10.92 -20.99
C ILE A 144 -10.43 10.78 -19.58
N ASP A 145 -9.42 11.57 -19.27
CA ASP A 145 -8.67 11.56 -18.01
C ASP A 145 -8.78 12.89 -17.21
N ASP A 146 -9.54 13.84 -17.77
CA ASP A 146 -9.77 15.20 -17.28
C ASP A 146 -11.21 15.40 -16.74
N VAL A 147 -11.90 14.31 -16.39
CA VAL A 147 -13.23 14.33 -15.77
C VAL A 147 -13.19 13.52 -14.47
N ASP A 148 -13.69 14.10 -13.39
CA ASP A 148 -13.75 13.46 -12.07
C ASP A 148 -15.17 13.00 -11.71
N LEU A 149 -15.28 11.95 -10.90
CA LEU A 149 -16.55 11.51 -10.30
C LEU A 149 -16.86 12.38 -9.07
N ALA A 150 -17.49 13.53 -9.29
CA ALA A 150 -17.83 14.51 -8.26
C ALA A 150 -18.85 14.03 -7.21
N ASN A 151 -19.81 13.18 -7.60
CA ASN A 151 -20.74 12.58 -6.65
C ASN A 151 -20.96 11.11 -6.98
N ARG A 152 -20.87 10.24 -5.97
CA ARG A 152 -21.33 8.85 -6.05
C ARG A 152 -22.65 8.77 -5.28
N ASN A 153 -23.76 9.04 -5.95
CA ASN A 153 -25.06 9.20 -5.28
C ASN A 153 -25.76 7.87 -5.00
N SER A 154 -25.61 6.90 -5.91
CA SER A 154 -26.08 5.52 -5.73
C SER A 154 -25.32 4.59 -6.67
N ALA A 155 -25.61 3.28 -6.60
CA ALA A 155 -25.11 2.29 -7.54
C ALA A 155 -25.38 2.67 -9.02
N GLU A 156 -26.44 3.44 -9.27
CA GLU A 156 -26.91 3.74 -10.63
C GLU A 156 -26.89 5.25 -10.93
N GLN A 157 -26.35 6.09 -10.05
CA GLN A 157 -26.28 7.54 -10.29
C GLN A 157 -24.95 8.11 -9.81
N VAL A 158 -24.16 8.59 -10.76
CA VAL A 158 -22.87 9.28 -10.53
C VAL A 158 -22.94 10.66 -11.17
N VAL A 159 -22.26 11.66 -10.61
CA VAL A 159 -22.10 12.96 -11.23
C VAL A 159 -20.64 13.12 -11.66
N LEU A 160 -20.44 13.45 -12.93
CA LEU A 160 -19.16 13.78 -13.51
C LEU A 160 -18.94 15.29 -13.48
N ALA A 161 -17.71 15.73 -13.24
CA ALA A 161 -17.31 17.13 -13.24
C ALA A 161 -16.02 17.32 -14.03
N GLY A 162 -15.97 18.33 -14.89
CA GLY A 162 -14.80 18.63 -15.71
C GLY A 162 -15.10 19.59 -16.86
N PRO A 163 -14.19 19.71 -17.84
CA PRO A 163 -14.36 20.55 -19.01
C PRO A 163 -15.61 20.15 -19.82
N LEU A 164 -16.32 21.15 -20.36
CA LEU A 164 -17.59 20.91 -21.07
C LEU A 164 -17.44 19.97 -22.28
N ASP A 165 -16.32 20.07 -23.00
CA ASP A 165 -16.05 19.20 -24.15
C ASP A 165 -15.77 17.75 -23.73
N SER A 166 -15.05 17.56 -22.63
CA SER A 166 -14.78 16.24 -22.07
C SER A 166 -16.04 15.61 -21.48
N LEU A 167 -16.93 16.41 -20.87
CA LEU A 167 -18.26 15.94 -20.45
C LEU A 167 -19.16 15.56 -21.63
N ARG A 168 -19.08 16.26 -22.77
CA ARG A 168 -19.79 15.89 -24.01
C ARG A 168 -19.28 14.55 -24.54
N ARG A 169 -17.95 14.39 -24.62
CA ARG A 169 -17.32 13.12 -25.02
C ARG A 169 -17.69 11.97 -24.08
N ALA A 170 -17.73 12.23 -22.77
CA ALA A 170 -18.18 11.25 -21.78
C ALA A 170 -19.63 10.84 -22.01
N ALA A 171 -20.52 11.81 -22.30
CA ALA A 171 -21.90 11.53 -22.64
C ALA A 171 -22.06 10.74 -23.94
N GLU A 172 -21.22 10.98 -24.94
CA GLU A 172 -21.17 10.19 -26.17
C GLU A 172 -20.69 8.75 -25.90
N ALA A 173 -19.65 8.57 -25.09
CA ALA A 173 -19.14 7.25 -24.72
C ALA A 173 -20.21 6.42 -23.98
N VAL A 174 -20.91 7.03 -23.01
CA VAL A 174 -22.02 6.37 -22.30
C VAL A 174 -23.17 5.99 -23.25
N ARG A 175 -23.52 6.88 -24.19
CA ARG A 175 -24.56 6.65 -25.19
C ARG A 175 -24.18 5.53 -26.16
N ALA A 176 -22.94 5.55 -26.66
CA ALA A 176 -22.40 4.55 -27.58
C ALA A 176 -22.35 3.15 -26.94
N ALA A 177 -22.07 3.09 -25.63
CA ALA A 177 -22.11 1.84 -24.87
C ALA A 177 -23.53 1.33 -24.54
N GLY A 178 -24.58 2.09 -24.85
CA GLY A 178 -25.97 1.74 -24.53
C GLY A 178 -26.25 1.56 -23.04
N SER A 179 -25.35 2.06 -22.17
CA SER A 179 -25.28 1.65 -20.76
C SER A 179 -25.99 2.63 -19.81
N GLY A 180 -26.38 3.82 -20.25
CA GLY A 180 -27.08 4.79 -19.40
C GLY A 180 -27.42 6.12 -20.06
N ARG A 181 -27.91 7.07 -19.26
CA ARG A 181 -28.34 8.41 -19.69
C ARG A 181 -27.53 9.48 -18.99
N CYS A 182 -27.06 10.47 -19.76
CA CYS A 182 -26.37 11.64 -19.22
C CYS A 182 -27.29 12.87 -19.21
N VAL A 183 -27.31 13.60 -18.11
CA VAL A 183 -28.10 14.82 -17.89
C VAL A 183 -27.19 15.93 -17.39
N PRO A 184 -26.92 16.98 -18.19
CA PRO A 184 -26.17 18.14 -17.73
C PRO A 184 -26.87 18.82 -16.56
N LEU A 185 -26.10 19.19 -15.53
CA LEU A 185 -26.61 19.89 -14.36
C LEU A 185 -26.48 21.41 -14.57
N GLN A 186 -27.45 22.15 -14.02
CA GLN A 186 -27.51 23.62 -14.11
C GLN A 186 -26.58 24.24 -13.05
N VAL A 187 -25.28 24.06 -13.24
CA VAL A 187 -24.22 24.62 -12.40
C VAL A 187 -23.14 25.23 -13.28
N SER A 188 -22.49 26.29 -12.78
CA SER A 188 -21.53 27.08 -13.55
C SER A 188 -20.09 26.56 -13.49
N ALA A 189 -19.82 25.54 -12.65
CA ALA A 189 -18.47 25.05 -12.42
C ALA A 189 -18.45 23.53 -12.10
N PRO A 190 -17.29 22.88 -12.28
CA PRO A 190 -17.09 21.47 -11.97
C PRO A 190 -16.87 21.24 -10.47
N PHE A 191 -17.91 21.36 -9.64
CA PHE A 191 -17.80 21.20 -8.18
C PHE A 191 -17.33 19.79 -7.77
N HIS A 192 -16.71 19.67 -6.58
CA HIS A 192 -16.25 18.39 -6.02
C HIS A 192 -15.23 17.64 -6.90
N SER A 193 -14.37 18.40 -7.59
CA SER A 193 -13.37 17.87 -8.52
C SER A 193 -12.02 18.55 -8.34
N ARG A 194 -11.00 18.06 -9.04
CA ARG A 194 -9.65 18.64 -9.08
C ARG A 194 -9.65 20.13 -9.47
N TYR A 195 -10.66 20.56 -10.23
CA TYR A 195 -10.80 21.95 -10.67
C TYR A 195 -11.23 22.92 -9.55
N MET A 196 -11.66 22.39 -8.40
CA MET A 196 -11.97 23.19 -7.21
C MET A 196 -10.79 23.28 -6.23
N GLY A 197 -9.59 22.81 -6.59
CA GLY A 197 -8.42 22.81 -5.70
C GLY A 197 -8.15 24.18 -5.07
N GLY A 198 -8.07 25.24 -5.88
CA GLY A 198 -7.88 26.61 -5.38
C GLY A 198 -9.02 27.08 -4.47
N ALA A 199 -10.28 26.76 -4.81
CA ALA A 199 -11.42 27.09 -3.95
C ALA A 199 -11.39 26.34 -2.61
N ALA A 200 -10.89 25.09 -2.59
CA ALA A 200 -10.73 24.29 -1.38
C ALA A 200 -9.62 24.85 -0.48
N GLU A 201 -8.50 25.30 -1.06
CA GLU A 201 -7.41 25.96 -0.33
C GLU A 201 -7.87 27.28 0.28
N GLU A 202 -8.53 28.15 -0.51
CA GLU A 202 -9.11 29.41 -0.03
C GLU A 202 -10.14 29.18 1.09
N PHE A 203 -10.95 28.14 0.97
CA PHE A 203 -11.93 27.80 1.99
C PHE A 203 -11.28 27.24 3.25
N GLY A 204 -10.22 26.43 3.12
CA GLY A 204 -9.43 25.92 4.24
C GLY A 204 -8.78 27.03 5.06
N ALA A 205 -8.24 28.06 4.42
CA ALA A 205 -7.68 29.21 5.11
C ALA A 205 -8.74 30.03 5.85
N PHE A 206 -9.92 30.20 5.23
CA PHE A 206 -11.05 30.83 5.91
C PHE A 206 -11.48 30.04 7.16
N LEU A 207 -11.55 28.70 7.06
CA LEU A 207 -11.87 27.81 8.16
C LEU A 207 -10.84 27.85 9.31
N ALA A 208 -9.57 28.11 9.01
CA ALA A 208 -8.51 28.15 10.02
C ALA A 208 -8.81 29.18 11.13
N GLY A 209 -9.32 30.35 10.75
CA GLY A 209 -9.68 31.45 11.67
C GLY A 209 -11.00 31.29 12.43
N ILE A 210 -11.77 30.22 12.17
CA ILE A 210 -13.12 30.06 12.74
C ILE A 210 -13.09 29.01 13.86
N PRO A 211 -13.59 29.29 15.07
CA PRO A 211 -13.73 28.26 16.09
C PRO A 211 -14.79 27.25 15.65
N ILE A 212 -14.39 25.98 15.54
CA ILE A 212 -15.28 24.86 15.21
C ILE A 212 -14.99 23.74 16.21
N ALA A 213 -16.03 23.32 16.91
CA ALA A 213 -16.00 22.23 17.87
C ALA A 213 -16.25 20.87 17.19
N ASP A 214 -15.95 19.79 17.91
CA ASP A 214 -16.28 18.43 17.50
C ASP A 214 -17.80 18.18 17.58
N PRO A 215 -18.36 17.34 16.68
CA PRO A 215 -19.79 17.06 16.65
C PRO A 215 -20.25 16.26 17.87
N ARG A 216 -21.33 16.73 18.53
CA ARG A 216 -21.93 16.02 19.69
C ARG A 216 -22.83 14.85 19.30
N ILE A 217 -23.35 14.88 18.07
CA ILE A 217 -24.08 13.77 17.43
C ILE A 217 -23.22 13.32 16.24
N PRO A 218 -22.95 12.02 16.05
CA PRO A 218 -22.11 11.55 14.95
C PRO A 218 -22.59 12.07 13.58
N VAL A 219 -21.75 12.86 12.92
CA VAL A 219 -22.01 13.37 11.55
C VAL A 219 -21.21 12.52 10.55
N ILE A 220 -21.85 11.97 9.52
CA ILE A 220 -21.15 11.23 8.44
C ILE A 220 -20.56 12.21 7.44
N ALA A 221 -19.24 12.12 7.24
CA ALA A 221 -18.52 13.02 6.36
C ALA A 221 -18.63 12.61 4.88
N ASN A 222 -18.85 13.57 3.97
CA ASN A 222 -19.01 13.30 2.53
C ASN A 222 -17.74 12.71 1.89
N VAL A 223 -16.56 13.11 2.36
CA VAL A 223 -15.26 12.72 1.79
C VAL A 223 -14.86 11.29 2.16
N THR A 224 -15.12 10.87 3.40
CA THR A 224 -14.69 9.58 3.93
C THR A 224 -15.80 8.54 3.95
N ALA A 225 -17.07 8.98 3.88
CA ALA A 225 -18.26 8.18 4.15
C ALA A 225 -18.31 7.58 5.56
N LEU A 226 -17.61 8.20 6.52
CA LEU A 226 -17.51 7.79 7.92
C LEU A 226 -17.79 8.97 8.86
N PRO A 227 -18.13 8.71 10.14
CA PRO A 227 -18.26 9.76 11.13
C PRO A 227 -17.01 10.66 11.23
N TYR A 228 -17.19 11.96 11.45
CA TYR A 228 -16.08 12.88 11.75
C TYR A 228 -15.28 12.40 12.98
N GLY A 229 -13.95 12.39 12.87
CA GLY A 229 -13.04 12.21 13.99
C GLY A 229 -12.74 13.52 14.73
N ALA A 230 -12.14 13.43 15.92
CA ALA A 230 -11.79 14.61 16.72
C ALA A 230 -10.85 15.54 15.96
N GLY A 231 -11.18 16.83 15.92
CA GLY A 231 -10.44 17.87 15.21
C GLY A 231 -10.54 17.83 13.68
N ALA A 232 -11.29 16.88 13.10
CA ALA A 232 -11.31 16.66 11.64
C ALA A 232 -12.25 17.60 10.88
N VAL A 233 -13.10 18.38 11.57
CA VAL A 233 -14.19 19.14 10.93
C VAL A 233 -13.68 20.11 9.86
N LYS A 234 -12.66 20.90 10.18
CA LYS A 234 -12.09 21.90 9.27
C LYS A 234 -11.44 21.28 8.05
N GLU A 235 -10.58 20.28 8.25
CA GLU A 235 -9.85 19.62 7.16
C GLU A 235 -10.82 18.96 6.19
N LEU A 236 -11.79 18.20 6.69
CA LEU A 236 -12.76 17.51 5.85
C LEU A 236 -13.72 18.49 5.15
N LEU A 237 -14.12 19.62 5.77
CA LEU A 237 -14.92 20.64 5.09
C LEU A 237 -14.15 21.37 3.98
N ALA A 238 -12.86 21.65 4.18
CA ALA A 238 -12.00 22.22 3.14
C ALA A 238 -11.85 21.23 1.98
N ARG A 239 -11.49 19.98 2.29
CA ARG A 239 -11.32 18.91 1.31
C ARG A 239 -12.61 18.60 0.55
N GLN A 240 -13.77 18.67 1.20
CA GLN A 240 -15.08 18.42 0.59
C GLN A 240 -15.32 19.30 -0.65
N VAL A 241 -14.78 20.52 -0.71
CA VAL A 241 -14.96 21.43 -1.87
C VAL A 241 -14.38 20.83 -3.17
N ALA A 242 -13.26 20.10 -3.08
CA ALA A 242 -12.55 19.51 -4.22
C ALA A 242 -12.56 17.98 -4.27
N ALA A 243 -13.16 17.32 -3.28
CA ALA A 243 -13.24 15.87 -3.22
C ALA A 243 -14.66 15.35 -3.53
N PRO A 244 -14.79 14.11 -4.03
CA PRO A 244 -16.08 13.49 -4.29
C PRO A 244 -17.01 13.43 -3.08
N VAL A 245 -18.29 13.65 -3.31
CA VAL A 245 -19.36 13.35 -2.35
C VAL A 245 -19.70 11.86 -2.45
N ARG A 246 -19.27 11.08 -1.46
CA ARG A 246 -19.42 9.61 -1.39
C ARG A 246 -20.74 9.20 -0.73
N TRP A 247 -21.84 9.74 -1.23
CA TRP A 247 -23.17 9.58 -0.62
C TRP A 247 -23.66 8.13 -0.57
N TRP A 248 -23.42 7.37 -1.65
CA TRP A 248 -23.78 5.95 -1.73
C TRP A 248 -23.10 5.14 -0.63
N GLU A 249 -21.79 5.36 -0.43
CA GLU A 249 -21.03 4.76 0.66
C GLU A 249 -21.50 5.26 2.03
N SER A 250 -21.81 6.55 2.20
CA SER A 250 -22.33 7.10 3.46
C SER A 250 -23.63 6.45 3.88
N MET A 251 -24.57 6.27 2.95
CA MET A 251 -25.85 5.61 3.22
C MET A 251 -25.65 4.12 3.52
N SER A 252 -24.72 3.47 2.83
CA SER A 252 -24.41 2.05 3.05
C SER A 252 -23.75 1.83 4.41
N HIS A 253 -22.85 2.71 4.81
CA HIS A 253 -22.27 2.71 6.17
C HIS A 253 -23.35 2.79 7.25
N LEU A 254 -24.35 3.68 7.08
CA LEU A 254 -25.46 3.81 8.03
C LEU A 254 -26.33 2.55 8.07
N LEU A 255 -26.59 1.92 6.91
CA LEU A 255 -27.29 0.63 6.84
C LEU A 255 -26.53 -0.46 7.60
N ASP A 256 -25.21 -0.54 7.42
CA ASP A 256 -24.35 -1.51 8.12
C ASP A 256 -24.32 -1.27 9.64
N ARG A 257 -24.58 -0.03 10.09
CA ARG A 257 -24.74 0.32 11.52
C ARG A 257 -26.15 0.11 12.05
N GLY A 258 -27.04 -0.49 11.27
CA GLY A 258 -28.39 -0.84 11.70
C GLY A 258 -29.38 0.33 11.68
N VAL A 259 -29.07 1.42 10.97
CA VAL A 259 -30.02 2.52 10.76
C VAL A 259 -31.18 2.03 9.88
N THR A 260 -32.40 2.14 10.39
CA THR A 260 -33.59 1.65 9.69
C THR A 260 -34.45 2.77 9.12
N GLU A 261 -34.40 3.96 9.74
CA GLU A 261 -35.25 5.10 9.42
C GLU A 261 -34.42 6.34 9.09
N LEU A 262 -34.83 7.05 8.03
CA LEU A 262 -34.20 8.29 7.58
C LEU A 262 -35.23 9.42 7.57
N VAL A 263 -34.88 10.54 8.17
CA VAL A 263 -35.67 11.77 8.19
C VAL A 263 -34.92 12.83 7.39
N GLU A 264 -35.49 13.28 6.27
CA GLU A 264 -34.93 14.38 5.47
C GLU A 264 -35.44 15.72 6.02
N VAL A 265 -34.51 16.59 6.41
CA VAL A 265 -34.78 17.88 7.04
C VAL A 265 -34.51 19.00 6.04
N GLY A 266 -35.52 19.80 5.75
CA GLY A 266 -35.45 20.87 4.77
C GLY A 266 -36.30 20.60 3.52
N PRO A 267 -36.06 21.31 2.41
CA PRO A 267 -36.93 21.23 1.24
C PRO A 267 -36.66 19.96 0.41
N GLY A 268 -37.74 19.28 -0.01
CA GLY A 268 -37.65 18.22 -1.02
C GLY A 268 -37.68 16.81 -0.43
N ARG A 269 -37.37 15.81 -1.27
CA ARG A 269 -37.34 14.37 -0.91
C ARG A 269 -36.19 13.62 -1.62
N VAL A 270 -35.17 14.35 -2.08
CA VAL A 270 -34.12 13.79 -2.95
C VAL A 270 -33.30 12.76 -2.18
N LEU A 271 -32.94 13.06 -0.93
CA LEU A 271 -32.13 12.15 -0.12
C LEU A 271 -32.92 10.92 0.32
N THR A 272 -34.21 11.07 0.54
CA THR A 272 -35.15 9.97 0.80
C THR A 272 -35.15 8.95 -0.34
N ASP A 273 -35.11 9.42 -1.59
CA ASP A 273 -35.07 8.52 -2.75
C ASP A 273 -33.69 7.88 -2.95
N LEU A 274 -32.60 8.62 -2.67
CA LEU A 274 -31.24 8.05 -2.65
C LEU A 274 -31.06 6.99 -1.55
N TRP A 275 -31.68 7.18 -0.39
CA TRP A 275 -31.71 6.18 0.67
C TRP A 275 -32.40 4.88 0.24
N LYS A 276 -33.56 4.98 -0.43
CA LYS A 276 -34.25 3.81 -0.99
C LYS A 276 -33.39 3.12 -2.05
N ALA A 277 -32.60 3.86 -2.83
CA ALA A 277 -31.68 3.29 -3.80
C ALA A 277 -30.52 2.53 -3.11
N ALA A 278 -29.88 3.15 -2.10
CA ALA A 278 -28.83 2.51 -1.31
C ALA A 278 -29.31 1.27 -0.56
N ARG A 279 -30.54 1.26 -0.03
CA ARG A 279 -31.15 0.06 0.57
C ARG A 279 -31.33 -1.10 -0.39
N ARG A 280 -31.62 -0.81 -1.66
CA ARG A 280 -31.81 -1.83 -2.70
C ARG A 280 -30.49 -2.38 -3.22
N ARG A 281 -29.51 -1.49 -3.39
CA ARG A 281 -28.15 -1.84 -3.80
C ARG A 281 -27.17 -1.10 -2.90
N PRO A 282 -26.78 -1.68 -1.76
CA PRO A 282 -25.75 -1.10 -0.90
C PRO A 282 -24.42 -1.01 -1.67
N ALA A 283 -23.63 -0.01 -1.34
CA ALA A 283 -22.26 0.09 -1.82
C ALA A 283 -21.49 -1.16 -1.37
N PRO A 284 -20.63 -1.73 -2.23
CA PRO A 284 -19.69 -2.74 -1.77
C PRO A 284 -18.92 -2.16 -0.58
N ALA A 285 -18.71 -2.98 0.46
CA ALA A 285 -18.05 -2.56 1.68
C ALA A 285 -16.77 -1.79 1.29
N PRO A 286 -16.62 -0.51 1.70
CA PRO A 286 -15.42 0.22 1.38
C PRO A 286 -14.22 -0.57 1.90
N ALA A 287 -13.14 -0.63 1.12
CA ALA A 287 -11.87 -1.10 1.67
C ALA A 287 -11.64 -0.34 2.99
N PRO A 288 -11.45 -1.03 4.13
CA PRO A 288 -11.58 -0.42 5.44
C PRO A 288 -10.68 0.81 5.56
N VAL A 289 -11.34 1.95 5.80
CA VAL A 289 -10.71 3.19 6.23
C VAL A 289 -10.71 3.12 7.75
N THR A 290 -9.55 2.90 8.35
CA THR A 290 -9.44 2.76 9.82
C THR A 290 -9.47 4.15 10.49
N PRO A 291 -10.36 4.40 11.47
CA PRO A 291 -10.36 5.62 12.28
C PRO A 291 -9.16 5.63 13.24
N ALA A 292 -8.48 6.76 13.36
CA ALA A 292 -7.43 6.95 14.35
C ALA A 292 -8.01 6.93 15.79
N ALA A 293 -7.43 6.12 16.67
CA ALA A 293 -7.71 6.12 18.10
C ALA A 293 -7.01 7.31 18.81
N PRO A 294 -7.54 7.79 19.95
CA PRO A 294 -7.32 9.15 20.44
C PRO A 294 -5.91 9.34 21.00
N VAL A 295 -5.23 10.38 20.53
CA VAL A 295 -3.93 10.81 21.08
C VAL A 295 -4.20 11.78 22.23
N SER A 296 -3.62 11.50 23.40
CA SER A 296 -3.52 12.47 24.48
C SER A 296 -2.99 13.79 23.95
N ALA A 297 -3.59 14.91 24.39
CA ALA A 297 -3.18 16.26 24.01
C ALA A 297 -1.64 16.38 23.89
N PRO A 298 -1.11 16.81 22.72
CA PRO A 298 0.29 17.19 22.66
C PRO A 298 0.44 18.50 23.43
N ALA A 299 1.38 18.48 24.37
CA ALA A 299 2.01 19.70 24.85
C ALA A 299 2.42 20.58 23.66
N ALA A 300 2.29 21.89 23.84
CA ALA A 300 2.56 22.93 22.86
C ALA A 300 3.75 22.60 21.94
N VAL A 301 3.49 22.50 20.63
CA VAL A 301 4.54 22.42 19.63
C VAL A 301 4.87 23.84 19.20
N SER A 302 5.99 24.33 19.72
CA SER A 302 6.83 25.37 19.10
C SER A 302 7.11 25.01 17.63
N GLY A 303 7.22 26.00 16.74
CA GLY A 303 7.32 25.87 15.27
C GLY A 303 8.27 24.80 14.69
N PRO A 304 8.19 24.54 13.36
CA PRO A 304 8.48 23.22 12.81
C PRO A 304 9.98 22.92 12.74
N ALA A 305 10.38 21.82 13.38
CA ALA A 305 11.49 21.00 12.90
C ALA A 305 10.93 20.04 11.84
N GLY A 306 11.55 19.98 10.66
CA GLY A 306 11.08 19.12 9.56
C GLY A 306 11.07 17.62 9.91
N ILE A 307 10.31 16.82 9.13
CA ILE A 307 10.30 15.35 9.28
C ILE A 307 11.72 14.82 9.17
N ARG A 308 12.15 14.09 10.20
CA ARG A 308 13.42 13.38 10.23
C ARG A 308 13.25 11.95 9.73
N PRO A 309 14.26 11.37 9.06
CA PRO A 309 14.21 9.98 8.61
C PRO A 309 13.98 8.97 9.76
N GLU A 310 14.44 9.26 10.98
CA GLU A 310 14.18 8.45 12.18
C GLU A 310 12.71 8.46 12.63
N GLN A 311 11.86 9.29 12.03
CA GLN A 311 10.42 9.32 12.32
C GLN A 311 9.61 8.45 11.33
N LEU A 312 10.21 8.02 10.23
CA LEU A 312 9.54 7.20 9.23
C LEU A 312 9.41 5.74 9.70
N GLY A 313 8.22 5.16 9.51
CA GLY A 313 7.88 3.81 9.94
C GLY A 313 7.76 3.65 11.46
N SER A 314 7.66 2.40 11.89
CA SER A 314 7.33 2.02 13.26
C SER A 314 8.47 2.27 14.25
N ALA A 315 8.23 3.12 15.24
CA ALA A 315 9.15 3.34 16.36
C ALA A 315 9.36 2.07 17.19
N GLY A 316 8.31 1.24 17.34
CA GLY A 316 8.41 -0.04 18.03
C GLY A 316 9.31 -1.03 17.27
N PHE A 317 9.21 -1.06 15.93
CA PHE A 317 10.12 -1.87 15.10
C PHE A 317 11.57 -1.44 15.30
N ARG A 318 11.84 -0.13 15.20
CA ARG A 318 13.17 0.42 15.46
C ARG A 318 13.68 0.10 16.85
N ALA A 319 12.85 0.19 17.89
CA ALA A 319 13.27 -0.13 19.25
C ALA A 319 13.60 -1.62 19.41
N ASP A 320 12.74 -2.52 18.94
CA ASP A 320 12.92 -3.96 19.12
C ASP A 320 14.12 -4.50 18.33
N TYR A 321 14.38 -3.95 17.13
CA TYR A 321 15.57 -4.30 16.32
C TYR A 321 16.78 -3.40 16.65
N GLY A 322 16.59 -2.39 17.51
CA GLY A 322 17.46 -1.24 17.81
C GLY A 322 18.13 -0.60 16.60
N LEU A 323 17.30 -0.19 15.64
CA LEU A 323 17.71 0.44 14.40
C LEU A 323 17.56 1.96 14.49
N ARG A 324 18.44 2.67 13.78
CA ARG A 324 18.30 4.11 13.51
C ARG A 324 17.10 4.38 12.60
N TYR A 325 16.93 3.58 11.55
CA TYR A 325 15.84 3.70 10.58
C TYR A 325 14.98 2.45 10.55
N ALA A 326 13.70 2.60 10.20
CA ALA A 326 12.81 1.48 9.89
C ALA A 326 13.13 0.93 8.48
N TYR A 327 14.39 0.52 8.30
CA TYR A 327 14.99 0.15 7.03
C TYR A 327 15.86 -1.11 7.22
N LEU A 328 15.75 -2.04 6.29
CA LEU A 328 16.52 -3.27 6.25
C LEU A 328 17.15 -3.49 4.88
N ALA A 329 18.31 -4.15 4.85
CA ALA A 329 18.85 -4.75 3.64
C ALA A 329 18.49 -6.25 3.60
N GLY A 330 17.69 -6.64 2.61
CA GLY A 330 17.26 -8.02 2.42
C GLY A 330 18.39 -8.94 1.97
N ALA A 331 18.20 -10.23 2.17
CA ALA A 331 19.20 -11.21 1.74
C ALA A 331 19.26 -11.34 0.22
N MET A 332 20.46 -11.63 -0.29
CA MET A 332 20.71 -11.87 -1.71
C MET A 332 21.52 -13.16 -1.85
N PHE A 333 21.04 -14.07 -2.69
CA PHE A 333 21.52 -15.44 -2.89
C PHE A 333 23.05 -15.56 -3.01
N LYS A 334 23.62 -16.68 -2.56
CA LYS A 334 25.05 -17.02 -2.68
C LYS A 334 26.00 -16.02 -2.02
N GLY A 335 25.61 -15.44 -0.88
CA GLY A 335 26.44 -14.49 -0.15
C GLY A 335 26.61 -13.14 -0.86
N VAL A 336 25.76 -12.81 -1.85
CA VAL A 336 25.75 -11.47 -2.45
C VAL A 336 25.41 -10.42 -1.39
N ALA A 337 24.47 -10.73 -0.49
CA ALA A 337 24.36 -10.05 0.78
C ALA A 337 25.45 -10.60 1.71
N SER A 338 26.64 -10.04 1.56
CA SER A 338 27.89 -10.57 2.12
C SER A 338 28.05 -10.27 3.60
N VAL A 339 29.10 -10.84 4.20
CA VAL A 339 29.55 -10.47 5.55
C VAL A 339 29.86 -8.97 5.64
N ASP A 340 30.55 -8.40 4.64
CA ASP A 340 30.91 -6.98 4.62
C ASP A 340 29.67 -6.08 4.60
N LEU A 341 28.67 -6.46 3.81
CA LEU A 341 27.42 -5.72 3.69
C LEU A 341 26.68 -5.71 5.03
N VAL A 342 26.54 -6.89 5.65
CA VAL A 342 25.85 -7.04 6.93
C VAL A 342 26.58 -6.30 8.05
N VAL A 343 27.91 -6.41 8.11
CA VAL A 343 28.73 -5.70 9.09
C VAL A 343 28.63 -4.18 8.90
N ARG A 344 28.63 -3.70 7.66
CA ARG A 344 28.50 -2.26 7.39
C ARG A 344 27.14 -1.72 7.82
N MET A 345 26.06 -2.42 7.47
CA MET A 345 24.71 -2.08 7.94
C MET A 345 24.64 -2.05 9.48
N GLY A 346 25.17 -3.09 10.14
CA GLY A 346 25.20 -3.18 11.61
C GLY A 346 25.93 -2.01 12.28
N ARG A 347 27.10 -1.62 11.75
CA ARG A 347 27.89 -0.49 12.27
C ARG A 347 27.21 0.86 12.07
N ALA A 348 26.39 1.00 11.04
CA ALA A 348 25.59 2.21 10.79
C ALA A 348 24.33 2.29 11.67
N GLY A 349 24.13 1.34 12.60
CA GLY A 349 22.90 1.26 13.40
C GLY A 349 21.70 0.76 12.59
N LEU A 350 21.94 0.04 11.50
CA LEU A 350 20.91 -0.62 10.68
C LEU A 350 21.10 -2.14 10.76
N MET A 351 20.36 -2.89 9.95
CA MET A 351 20.50 -4.34 9.88
C MET A 351 20.38 -4.85 8.45
N GLY A 352 21.23 -5.80 8.09
CA GLY A 352 21.15 -6.59 6.87
C GLY A 352 21.02 -8.08 7.19
N PHE A 353 20.45 -8.83 6.25
CA PHE A 353 20.36 -10.29 6.32
C PHE A 353 21.42 -10.94 5.41
N PHE A 354 22.24 -11.81 5.99
CA PHE A 354 23.25 -12.54 5.22
C PHE A 354 22.60 -13.55 4.26
N GLY A 355 23.08 -13.58 3.02
CA GLY A 355 22.56 -14.41 1.94
C GLY A 355 23.00 -15.87 1.99
N THR A 356 22.33 -16.71 2.79
CA THR A 356 22.70 -18.12 2.98
C THR A 356 22.31 -19.05 1.84
N GLY A 357 21.30 -18.67 1.04
CA GLY A 357 20.81 -19.48 -0.07
C GLY A 357 21.94 -19.96 -0.99
N GLY A 358 22.05 -21.27 -1.16
CA GLY A 358 23.05 -21.89 -2.03
C GLY A 358 24.47 -22.00 -1.44
N LEU A 359 24.72 -21.55 -0.21
CA LEU A 359 25.97 -21.79 0.51
C LEU A 359 25.90 -23.12 1.29
N THR A 360 27.07 -23.68 1.57
CA THR A 360 27.22 -24.83 2.45
C THR A 360 27.06 -24.43 3.91
N ARG A 361 26.77 -25.41 4.78
CA ARG A 361 26.63 -25.18 6.22
C ARG A 361 27.88 -24.57 6.86
N ASP A 362 29.06 -25.00 6.40
CA ASP A 362 30.33 -24.55 6.95
C ASP A 362 30.64 -23.10 6.53
N GLU A 363 30.31 -22.72 5.28
CA GLU A 363 30.37 -21.32 4.84
C GLU A 363 29.42 -20.43 5.64
N VAL A 364 28.21 -20.90 5.93
CA VAL A 364 27.25 -20.15 6.78
C VAL A 364 27.77 -20.02 8.22
N ALA A 365 28.34 -21.08 8.79
CA ALA A 365 28.92 -21.05 10.12
C ALA A 365 30.10 -20.05 10.20
N ALA A 366 30.99 -20.08 9.21
CA ALA A 366 32.10 -19.13 9.10
C ALA A 366 31.60 -17.68 8.98
N ALA A 367 30.55 -17.44 8.19
CA ALA A 367 29.95 -16.12 8.07
C ALA A 367 29.36 -15.60 9.40
N ILE A 368 28.65 -16.44 10.16
CA ILE A 368 28.10 -16.06 11.48
C ILE A 368 29.24 -15.62 12.43
N LEU A 369 30.32 -16.41 12.49
CA LEU A 369 31.47 -16.11 13.34
C LEU A 369 32.15 -14.80 12.93
N ALA A 370 32.38 -14.61 11.63
CA ALA A 370 33.01 -13.39 11.11
C ALA A 370 32.16 -12.13 11.36
N ILE A 371 30.83 -12.22 11.19
CA ILE A 371 29.93 -11.09 11.49
C ILE A 371 29.97 -10.75 12.97
N ARG A 372 29.88 -11.74 13.85
CA ARG A 372 29.90 -11.56 15.31
C ARG A 372 31.23 -10.96 15.79
N GLU A 373 32.34 -11.47 15.27
CA GLU A 373 33.67 -10.95 15.60
C GLU A 373 33.78 -9.45 15.25
N ARG A 374 33.25 -9.05 14.08
CA ARG A 374 33.40 -7.69 13.55
C ARG A 374 32.39 -6.67 14.10
N LEU A 375 31.24 -7.12 14.60
CA LEU A 375 30.21 -6.28 15.21
C LEU A 375 30.25 -6.28 16.74
N GLY A 376 30.88 -7.30 17.35
CA GLY A 376 30.87 -7.50 18.79
C GLY A 376 29.58 -8.18 19.30
N PRO A 377 29.47 -8.38 20.62
CA PRO A 377 28.38 -9.13 21.24
C PRO A 377 26.99 -8.48 21.08
N ASP A 378 26.95 -7.14 21.00
CA ASP A 378 25.71 -6.37 20.79
C ASP A 378 25.42 -6.11 19.31
N GLY A 379 26.17 -6.77 18.42
CA GLY A 379 26.09 -6.63 16.97
C GLY A 379 24.73 -7.02 16.40
N ARG A 380 24.14 -6.13 15.62
CA ARG A 380 22.84 -6.32 14.99
C ARG A 380 23.01 -6.92 13.60
N PHE A 381 22.59 -8.16 13.43
CA PHE A 381 22.57 -8.82 12.13
C PHE A 381 21.45 -9.85 12.06
N GLY A 382 21.06 -10.20 10.84
CA GLY A 382 20.18 -11.32 10.58
C GLY A 382 20.78 -12.31 9.59
N MET A 383 20.18 -13.50 9.55
CA MET A 383 20.53 -14.57 8.61
C MET A 383 19.31 -14.93 7.77
N ASN A 384 19.48 -15.19 6.48
CA ASN A 384 18.40 -15.74 5.66
C ASN A 384 18.13 -17.19 6.04
N LEU A 385 16.87 -17.59 6.09
CA LEU A 385 16.44 -18.98 6.13
C LEU A 385 15.57 -19.21 4.90
N LEU A 386 16.11 -19.94 3.94
CA LEU A 386 15.42 -20.27 2.70
C LEU A 386 14.70 -21.60 2.87
N ALA A 387 13.41 -21.64 2.53
CA ALA A 387 12.65 -22.88 2.54
C ALA A 387 13.23 -23.88 1.53
N ASP A 388 13.33 -25.14 1.93
CA ASP A 388 13.72 -26.24 1.04
C ASP A 388 12.76 -27.42 1.24
N PRO A 389 11.59 -27.41 0.56
CA PRO A 389 10.57 -28.44 0.75
C PRO A 389 11.05 -29.83 0.30
N ASP A 390 12.02 -29.89 -0.61
CA ASP A 390 12.62 -31.15 -1.07
C ASP A 390 13.63 -31.70 -0.06
N ARG A 391 14.20 -30.85 0.81
CA ARG A 391 15.16 -31.24 1.85
C ARG A 391 14.85 -30.63 3.23
N PRO A 392 13.76 -31.05 3.90
CA PRO A 392 13.42 -30.56 5.24
C PRO A 392 14.51 -30.80 6.31
N ALA A 393 15.38 -31.81 6.10
CA ALA A 393 16.52 -32.08 6.98
C ALA A 393 17.57 -30.95 6.90
N ALA A 394 17.84 -30.41 5.71
CA ALA A 394 18.81 -29.33 5.53
C ALA A 394 18.34 -28.04 6.22
N GLU A 395 17.04 -27.72 6.12
CA GLU A 395 16.42 -26.60 6.85
C GLU A 395 16.57 -26.77 8.37
N ARG A 396 16.34 -27.99 8.88
CA ARG A 396 16.52 -28.32 10.31
C ARG A 396 17.97 -28.15 10.75
N GLU A 397 18.93 -28.67 9.99
CA GLU A 397 20.36 -28.53 10.31
C GLU A 397 20.80 -27.07 10.37
N LEU A 398 20.28 -26.24 9.46
CA LEU A 398 20.55 -24.82 9.42
C LEU A 398 19.95 -24.09 10.63
N VAL A 399 18.72 -24.43 11.02
CA VAL A 399 18.11 -23.93 12.26
C VAL A 399 18.93 -24.31 13.47
N GLU A 400 19.39 -25.56 13.58
CA GLU A 400 20.21 -25.98 14.71
C GLU A 400 21.57 -25.27 14.72
N LEU A 401 22.15 -24.93 13.55
CA LEU A 401 23.32 -24.07 13.47
C LEU A 401 23.03 -22.67 14.04
N TYR A 402 21.90 -22.06 13.67
CA TYR A 402 21.48 -20.75 14.17
C TYR A 402 21.26 -20.75 15.68
N LEU A 403 20.64 -21.81 16.23
CA LEU A 403 20.44 -21.94 17.66
C LEU A 403 21.77 -22.09 18.41
N ARG A 404 22.70 -22.92 17.90
CA ARG A 404 24.04 -23.09 18.49
C ARG A 404 24.85 -21.80 18.53
N HIS A 405 24.75 -20.99 17.49
CA HIS A 405 25.43 -19.69 17.42
C HIS A 405 24.57 -18.52 17.89
N ASP A 406 23.46 -18.79 18.58
CA ASP A 406 22.53 -17.79 19.11
C ASP A 406 22.15 -16.67 18.13
N VAL A 407 21.88 -17.03 16.87
CA VAL A 407 21.34 -16.08 15.89
C VAL A 407 19.93 -15.69 16.33
N ARG A 408 19.69 -14.38 16.46
CA ARG A 408 18.44 -13.83 17.00
C ARG A 408 17.45 -13.34 15.95
N HIS A 409 17.90 -13.07 14.73
CA HIS A 409 17.05 -12.54 13.66
C HIS A 409 17.19 -13.38 12.40
N VAL A 410 16.06 -13.83 11.87
CA VAL A 410 16.00 -14.56 10.60
C VAL A 410 15.02 -13.90 9.64
N GLU A 411 15.43 -13.77 8.38
CA GLU A 411 14.55 -13.50 7.25
C GLU A 411 14.13 -14.86 6.64
N ALA A 412 12.88 -15.26 6.84
CA ALA A 412 12.31 -16.47 6.29
C ALA A 412 11.76 -16.19 4.88
N ALA A 413 12.32 -16.83 3.85
CA ALA A 413 11.97 -16.59 2.45
C ALA A 413 11.63 -17.91 1.71
N ALA A 414 10.83 -17.80 0.65
CA ALA A 414 10.35 -18.90 -0.21
C ALA A 414 9.48 -19.97 0.51
N PHE A 415 9.01 -19.69 1.72
CA PHE A 415 8.07 -20.56 2.42
C PHE A 415 6.68 -20.51 1.78
N THR A 416 6.11 -21.69 1.52
CA THR A 416 4.70 -21.84 1.12
C THR A 416 3.78 -22.10 2.31
N GLY A 417 4.35 -22.28 3.49
CA GLY A 417 3.67 -22.49 4.76
C GLY A 417 4.69 -22.63 5.90
N VAL A 418 4.19 -22.73 7.13
CA VAL A 418 5.04 -22.84 8.32
C VAL A 418 5.57 -24.27 8.47
N THR A 419 6.88 -24.40 8.71
CA THR A 419 7.57 -25.69 8.89
C THR A 419 7.91 -25.98 10.36
N PRO A 420 8.14 -27.25 10.74
CA PRO A 420 8.61 -27.59 12.08
C PRO A 420 9.93 -26.92 12.47
N ALA A 421 10.89 -26.82 11.53
CA ALA A 421 12.19 -26.21 11.81
C ALA A 421 12.08 -24.70 12.08
N LEU A 422 11.22 -24.00 11.32
CA LEU A 422 10.97 -22.58 11.55
C LEU A 422 10.27 -22.29 12.90
N VAL A 423 9.29 -23.10 13.28
CA VAL A 423 8.62 -23.00 14.60
C VAL A 423 9.60 -23.31 15.72
N ARG A 424 10.44 -24.34 15.55
CA ARG A 424 11.55 -24.64 16.47
C ARG A 424 12.47 -23.43 16.64
N TYR A 425 12.92 -22.80 15.55
CA TYR A 425 13.75 -21.60 15.63
C TYR A 425 13.07 -20.47 16.40
N ARG A 426 11.84 -20.12 16.02
CA ARG A 426 11.09 -18.99 16.60
C ARG A 426 10.88 -19.13 18.10
N PHE A 427 10.50 -20.33 18.55
CA PHE A 427 10.02 -20.53 19.93
C PHE A 427 11.04 -21.19 20.85
N ALA A 428 12.24 -21.53 20.37
CA ALA A 428 13.36 -21.83 21.24
C ALA A 428 13.63 -20.64 22.18
N GLY A 429 13.61 -20.87 23.49
CA GLY A 429 13.74 -19.86 24.54
C GLY A 429 12.51 -18.98 24.78
N ALA A 430 11.36 -19.29 24.15
CA ALA A 430 10.13 -18.58 24.43
C ALA A 430 9.62 -18.87 25.86
N HIS A 431 9.08 -17.85 26.52
CA HIS A 431 8.62 -17.95 27.91
C HIS A 431 7.55 -16.90 28.19
N ARG A 432 6.93 -16.98 29.37
CA ARG A 432 6.09 -15.92 29.92
C ARG A 432 6.88 -15.14 30.98
N THR A 433 6.82 -13.82 30.94
CA THR A 433 7.33 -12.95 32.01
C THR A 433 6.51 -13.10 33.29
N PRO A 434 6.95 -12.57 34.45
CA PRO A 434 6.21 -12.67 35.71
C PRO A 434 4.78 -12.09 35.66
N ASP A 435 4.51 -11.11 34.79
CA ASP A 435 3.18 -10.54 34.53
C ASP A 435 2.35 -11.31 33.49
N GLY A 436 2.84 -12.49 33.07
CA GLY A 436 2.17 -13.41 32.14
C GLY A 436 2.34 -13.07 30.66
N THR A 437 3.09 -12.01 30.30
CA THR A 437 3.31 -11.61 28.91
C THR A 437 4.13 -12.68 28.16
N PRO A 438 3.65 -13.23 27.04
CA PRO A 438 4.43 -14.19 26.26
C PRO A 438 5.54 -13.45 25.50
N VAL A 439 6.75 -14.01 25.50
CA VAL A 439 7.94 -13.46 24.86
C VAL A 439 8.61 -14.54 24.03
N ALA A 440 8.85 -14.26 22.75
CA ALA A 440 9.75 -15.03 21.89
C ALA A 440 11.07 -14.26 21.75
N VAL A 441 12.17 -14.89 22.15
CA VAL A 441 13.51 -14.26 22.18
C VAL A 441 14.24 -14.28 20.83
N ARG A 442 13.63 -14.87 19.81
CA ARG A 442 14.16 -14.96 18.43
C ARG A 442 13.13 -14.41 17.47
N HIS A 443 13.57 -13.52 16.59
CA HIS A 443 12.73 -12.79 15.64
C HIS A 443 12.72 -13.50 14.28
N VAL A 444 11.51 -13.59 13.72
CA VAL A 444 11.27 -14.10 12.37
C VAL A 444 10.59 -12.98 11.60
N LEU A 445 11.28 -12.52 10.55
CA LEU A 445 10.73 -11.67 9.51
C LEU A 445 10.36 -12.57 8.33
N ALA A 446 9.08 -12.76 8.08
CA ALA A 446 8.59 -13.59 6.98
C ALA A 446 8.42 -12.75 5.72
N LYS A 447 9.17 -13.06 4.66
CA LYS A 447 9.05 -12.38 3.38
C LYS A 447 8.06 -13.13 2.49
N VAL A 448 6.93 -12.50 2.18
CA VAL A 448 5.77 -13.14 1.56
C VAL A 448 5.13 -12.24 0.50
N SER A 449 4.54 -12.86 -0.52
CA SER A 449 3.80 -12.19 -1.60
C SER A 449 2.32 -12.59 -1.64
N ARG A 450 1.93 -13.64 -0.91
CA ARG A 450 0.59 -14.26 -0.99
C ARG A 450 -0.16 -14.25 0.36
N PRO A 451 -1.44 -13.80 0.39
CA PRO A 451 -2.20 -13.70 1.64
C PRO A 451 -2.32 -15.00 2.43
N GLU A 452 -2.44 -16.15 1.77
CA GLU A 452 -2.54 -17.45 2.45
C GLU A 452 -1.25 -17.83 3.20
N VAL A 453 -0.09 -17.48 2.65
CA VAL A 453 1.20 -17.70 3.30
C VAL A 453 1.34 -16.71 4.46
N ALA A 454 1.03 -15.44 4.23
CA ALA A 454 1.02 -14.41 5.27
C ALA A 454 0.12 -14.79 6.45
N THR A 455 -1.06 -15.37 6.18
CA THR A 455 -1.98 -15.88 7.21
C THR A 455 -1.30 -16.90 8.12
N ALA A 456 -0.62 -17.89 7.54
CA ALA A 456 0.07 -18.91 8.32
C ALA A 456 1.18 -18.34 9.22
N PHE A 457 1.89 -17.30 8.76
CA PHE A 457 2.95 -16.63 9.51
C PHE A 457 2.44 -15.65 10.58
N MET A 458 1.34 -14.96 10.31
CA MET A 458 0.69 -14.03 11.24
C MET A 458 -0.14 -14.76 12.31
N SER A 459 -0.47 -16.03 12.10
CA SER A 459 -1.16 -16.88 13.07
C SER A 459 -0.19 -17.55 14.05
N PRO A 460 -0.66 -18.04 15.22
CA PRO A 460 0.12 -18.91 16.06
C PRO A 460 0.40 -20.26 15.37
N PRO A 461 1.46 -20.98 15.75
CA PRO A 461 1.73 -22.31 15.20
C PRO A 461 0.58 -23.29 15.53
N PRO A 462 0.22 -24.20 14.62
CA PRO A 462 -0.85 -25.18 14.89
C PRO A 462 -0.53 -26.04 16.13
N ALA A 463 -1.53 -26.29 16.99
CA ALA A 463 -1.35 -27.07 18.23
C ALA A 463 -0.71 -28.44 17.98
N ARG A 464 -1.16 -29.17 16.95
CA ARG A 464 -0.57 -30.47 16.58
C ARG A 464 0.93 -30.39 16.24
N LEU A 465 1.38 -29.27 15.70
CA LEU A 465 2.80 -29.06 15.40
C LEU A 465 3.59 -28.80 16.68
N LEU A 466 3.04 -28.02 17.62
CA LEU A 466 3.64 -27.81 18.93
C LEU A 466 3.74 -29.12 19.73
N ASP A 467 2.66 -29.91 19.80
CA ASP A 467 2.63 -31.19 20.50
C ASP A 467 3.71 -32.14 19.96
N ARG A 468 3.86 -32.18 18.64
CA ARG A 468 4.90 -32.96 17.97
C ARG A 468 6.30 -32.49 18.37
N LEU A 469 6.56 -31.17 18.34
CA LEU A 469 7.87 -30.62 18.71
C LEU A 469 8.21 -30.85 20.18
N VAL A 470 7.21 -30.87 21.07
CA VAL A 470 7.41 -31.23 22.48
C VAL A 470 7.72 -32.71 22.63
N ALA A 471 6.98 -33.59 21.94
CA ALA A 471 7.22 -35.03 21.97
C ALA A 471 8.60 -35.42 21.41
N GLU A 472 9.08 -34.70 20.40
CA GLU A 472 10.43 -34.87 19.83
C GLU A 472 11.55 -34.23 20.68
N GLY A 473 11.20 -33.55 21.79
CA GLY A 473 12.17 -32.83 22.64
C GLY A 473 12.76 -31.57 21.99
N ALA A 474 12.20 -31.12 20.88
CA ALA A 474 12.62 -29.94 20.15
C ALA A 474 12.12 -28.64 20.82
N LEU A 475 11.00 -28.69 21.55
CA LEU A 475 10.54 -27.62 22.42
C LEU A 475 10.20 -28.18 23.81
N THR A 476 10.37 -27.37 24.83
CA THR A 476 9.84 -27.64 26.17
C THR A 476 8.33 -27.34 26.20
N PRO A 477 7.57 -27.93 27.14
CA PRO A 477 6.16 -27.60 27.31
C PRO A 477 5.91 -26.11 27.56
N ALA A 478 6.78 -25.42 28.30
CA ALA A 478 6.66 -23.99 28.59
C ALA A 478 6.88 -23.11 27.35
N GLU A 479 7.85 -23.47 26.49
CA GLU A 479 8.06 -22.80 25.21
C GLU A 479 6.86 -22.97 24.28
N ALA A 480 6.31 -24.18 24.21
CA ALA A 480 5.12 -24.47 23.40
C ALA A 480 3.88 -23.71 23.91
N GLU A 481 3.69 -23.63 25.23
CA GLU A 481 2.60 -22.87 25.84
C GLU A 481 2.70 -21.37 25.48
N ALA A 482 3.89 -20.76 25.61
CA ALA A 482 4.11 -19.37 25.23
C ALA A 482 3.86 -19.15 23.73
N ALA A 483 4.23 -20.11 22.88
CA ALA A 483 4.06 -20.04 21.43
C ALA A 483 2.60 -19.91 20.99
N THR A 484 1.64 -20.49 21.73
CA THR A 484 0.21 -20.41 21.41
C THR A 484 -0.37 -18.99 21.38
N ALA A 485 0.28 -18.06 22.07
CA ALA A 485 -0.18 -16.67 22.21
C ALA A 485 0.64 -15.68 21.35
N LEU A 486 1.49 -16.19 20.47
CA LEU A 486 2.40 -15.39 19.65
C LEU A 486 2.32 -15.81 18.18
N PRO A 487 2.42 -14.85 17.25
CA PRO A 487 2.52 -15.17 15.83
C PRO A 487 3.86 -15.87 15.53
N VAL A 488 3.85 -16.75 14.53
CA VAL A 488 5.07 -17.41 14.03
C VAL A 488 6.09 -16.36 13.57
N ALA A 489 5.64 -15.30 12.91
CA ALA A 489 6.46 -14.14 12.57
C ALA A 489 5.94 -12.88 13.29
N GLY A 490 6.83 -12.17 13.99
CA GLY A 490 6.51 -10.84 14.54
C GLY A 490 6.45 -9.77 13.46
N GLU A 491 7.09 -10.05 12.33
CA GLU A 491 7.28 -9.15 11.21
C GLU A 491 6.96 -9.89 9.90
N VAL A 492 6.13 -9.29 9.06
CA VAL A 492 5.88 -9.75 7.70
C VAL A 492 6.35 -8.70 6.73
N CYS A 493 7.19 -9.07 5.77
CA CYS A 493 7.65 -8.19 4.71
C CYS A 493 6.94 -8.56 3.41
N VAL A 494 6.11 -7.65 2.92
CA VAL A 494 5.34 -7.83 1.69
C VAL A 494 6.27 -7.63 0.50
N GLU A 495 6.62 -8.72 -0.17
CA GLU A 495 7.45 -8.69 -1.38
C GLU A 495 6.56 -8.54 -2.61
N ALA A 496 6.53 -7.31 -3.14
CA ALA A 496 5.95 -6.99 -4.43
C ALA A 496 6.95 -7.35 -5.55
N ASP A 497 6.85 -6.70 -6.72
CA ASP A 497 7.77 -6.99 -7.82
C ASP A 497 9.24 -6.70 -7.46
N SER A 498 10.05 -7.75 -7.33
CA SER A 498 11.43 -7.70 -6.88
C SER A 498 12.41 -8.37 -7.85
N GLY A 499 13.71 -8.21 -7.60
CA GLY A 499 14.76 -8.93 -8.32
C GLY A 499 14.90 -10.36 -7.78
N GLY A 500 15.20 -11.32 -8.66
CA GLY A 500 15.16 -12.74 -8.29
C GLY A 500 13.73 -13.28 -8.32
N HIS A 501 13.38 -14.21 -7.45
CA HIS A 501 12.03 -14.78 -7.40
C HIS A 501 10.98 -13.73 -7.07
N THR A 502 9.92 -13.68 -7.89
CA THR A 502 8.85 -12.67 -7.76
C THR A 502 7.57 -13.17 -8.43
N ASP A 503 6.43 -12.83 -7.83
CA ASP A 503 5.09 -13.04 -8.42
C ASP A 503 4.65 -11.85 -9.31
N ALA A 504 5.54 -10.87 -9.52
CA ALA A 504 5.26 -9.62 -10.23
C ALA A 504 4.10 -8.81 -9.65
N GLY A 505 3.91 -8.89 -8.33
CA GLY A 505 2.82 -8.24 -7.63
C GLY A 505 3.00 -6.72 -7.54
N SER A 506 1.90 -5.97 -7.59
CA SER A 506 1.92 -4.52 -7.39
C SER A 506 1.99 -4.18 -5.89
N PRO A 507 2.94 -3.33 -5.45
CA PRO A 507 3.02 -2.93 -4.04
C PRO A 507 1.77 -2.16 -3.59
N TYR A 508 1.15 -1.38 -4.48
CA TYR A 508 -0.09 -0.63 -4.21
C TYR A 508 -1.31 -1.52 -3.95
N VAL A 509 -1.23 -2.79 -4.33
CA VAL A 509 -2.31 -3.78 -4.12
C VAL A 509 -1.96 -4.70 -2.96
N LEU A 510 -0.75 -5.27 -2.98
CA LEU A 510 -0.34 -6.28 -2.03
C LEU A 510 -0.18 -5.71 -0.62
N LEU A 511 0.50 -4.57 -0.46
CA LEU A 511 0.78 -4.03 0.89
C LEU A 511 -0.52 -3.69 1.63
N PRO A 512 -1.49 -2.94 1.06
CA PRO A 512 -2.77 -2.70 1.75
C PRO A 512 -3.56 -3.97 2.05
N ALA A 513 -3.49 -4.99 1.19
CA ALA A 513 -4.16 -6.27 1.45
C ALA A 513 -3.57 -7.00 2.67
N MET A 514 -2.24 -7.01 2.79
CA MET A 514 -1.54 -7.63 3.90
C MET A 514 -1.70 -6.84 5.21
N LEU A 515 -1.78 -5.51 5.16
CA LEU A 515 -2.09 -4.67 6.32
C LEU A 515 -3.49 -4.98 6.88
N ARG A 516 -4.49 -5.11 6.00
CA ARG A 516 -5.85 -5.51 6.42
C ARG A 516 -5.87 -6.90 7.02
N LEU A 517 -5.17 -7.86 6.39
CA LEU A 517 -5.03 -9.22 6.93
C LEU A 517 -4.41 -9.21 8.33
N ARG A 518 -3.36 -8.40 8.54
CA ARG A 518 -2.74 -8.21 9.85
C ARG A 518 -3.73 -7.70 10.88
N ASP A 519 -4.52 -6.67 10.54
CA ASP A 519 -5.51 -6.10 11.46
C ASP A 519 -6.56 -7.16 11.86
N THR A 520 -7.05 -7.94 10.90
CA THR A 520 -7.98 -9.06 11.13
C THR A 520 -7.39 -10.09 12.09
N LEU A 521 -6.19 -10.61 11.80
CA LEU A 521 -5.57 -11.67 12.61
C LEU A 521 -5.12 -11.18 13.99
N THR A 522 -4.73 -9.91 14.10
CA THR A 522 -4.41 -9.28 15.39
C THR A 522 -5.64 -9.25 16.29
N ALA A 523 -6.80 -8.88 15.74
CA ALA A 523 -8.06 -8.89 16.47
C ALA A 523 -8.52 -10.32 16.81
N GLU A 524 -8.43 -11.25 15.86
CA GLU A 524 -8.83 -12.65 16.03
C GLU A 524 -8.05 -13.36 17.14
N HIS A 525 -6.72 -13.18 17.17
CA HIS A 525 -5.86 -13.84 18.15
C HIS A 525 -5.62 -13.01 19.42
N GLY A 526 -6.15 -11.79 19.49
CA GLY A 526 -6.02 -10.92 20.66
C GLY A 526 -4.57 -10.53 20.98
N TYR A 527 -3.72 -10.35 19.96
CA TYR A 527 -2.32 -10.01 20.20
C TYR A 527 -2.18 -8.64 20.86
N ARG A 528 -1.38 -8.57 21.92
CA ARG A 528 -1.07 -7.30 22.61
C ARG A 528 -0.31 -6.32 21.73
N ARG A 529 0.50 -6.83 20.80
CA ARG A 529 1.21 -6.05 19.80
C ARG A 529 0.83 -6.58 18.43
N PRO A 530 0.39 -5.73 17.48
CA PRO A 530 0.13 -6.16 16.12
C PRO A 530 1.40 -6.71 15.48
N VAL A 531 1.25 -7.69 14.59
CA VAL A 531 2.32 -8.06 13.65
C VAL A 531 2.68 -6.81 12.84
N ARG A 532 3.97 -6.58 12.63
CA ARG A 532 4.44 -5.44 11.83
C ARG A 532 4.52 -5.83 10.37
N VAL A 533 4.03 -4.98 9.49
CA VAL A 533 3.99 -5.24 8.04
C VAL A 533 4.89 -4.25 7.33
N GLY A 534 6.00 -4.73 6.78
CA GLY A 534 6.92 -3.94 5.97
C GLY A 534 6.71 -4.14 4.47
N ALA A 535 7.39 -3.32 3.67
CA ALA A 535 7.32 -3.36 2.22
C ALA A 535 8.67 -3.71 1.58
N ALA A 536 8.65 -4.50 0.52
CA ALA A 536 9.78 -4.82 -0.35
C ALA A 536 9.32 -4.94 -1.81
N GLY A 537 10.26 -4.93 -2.74
CA GLY A 537 9.97 -4.94 -4.18
C GLY A 537 9.66 -3.53 -4.71
N GLY A 538 10.32 -3.12 -5.78
CA GLY A 538 10.19 -1.77 -6.35
C GLY A 538 10.83 -0.62 -5.55
N ILE A 539 11.40 -0.88 -4.37
CA ILE A 539 11.98 0.16 -3.51
C ILE A 539 13.43 0.47 -3.92
N GLY A 540 13.61 1.60 -4.59
CA GLY A 540 14.92 2.05 -5.05
C GLY A 540 15.07 3.56 -5.22
N ALA A 541 14.05 4.34 -4.89
CA ALA A 541 14.12 5.80 -4.90
C ALA A 541 13.43 6.37 -3.65
N PRO A 542 13.79 7.59 -3.21
CA PRO A 542 13.11 8.28 -2.10
C PRO A 542 11.58 8.25 -2.20
N GLU A 543 11.04 8.41 -3.41
CA GLU A 543 9.59 8.39 -3.70
C GLU A 543 8.97 7.02 -3.38
N SER A 544 9.65 5.93 -3.73
CA SER A 544 9.17 4.57 -3.45
C SER A 544 9.18 4.25 -1.95
N VAL A 545 10.14 4.81 -1.20
CA VAL A 545 10.19 4.69 0.26
C VAL A 545 9.07 5.53 0.90
N ALA A 546 8.93 6.79 0.49
CA ALA A 546 7.86 7.66 0.96
C ALA A 546 6.48 7.05 0.69
N ALA A 547 6.24 6.54 -0.52
CA ALA A 547 5.00 5.86 -0.89
C ALA A 547 4.72 4.63 -0.02
N SER A 548 5.75 3.83 0.28
CA SER A 548 5.60 2.66 1.16
C SER A 548 5.13 3.05 2.56
N PHE A 549 5.70 4.11 3.14
CA PHE A 549 5.29 4.61 4.45
C PHE A 549 3.90 5.28 4.42
N VAL A 550 3.56 5.99 3.34
CA VAL A 550 2.21 6.54 3.13
C VAL A 550 1.15 5.43 3.06
N LEU A 551 1.49 4.30 2.44
CA LEU A 551 0.61 3.12 2.40
C LEU A 551 0.50 2.39 3.74
N GLY A 552 1.28 2.77 4.75
CA GLY A 552 1.21 2.22 6.11
C GLY A 552 2.25 1.14 6.43
N ALA A 553 3.33 1.02 5.65
CA ALA A 553 4.42 0.10 5.98
C ALA A 553 5.07 0.46 7.32
N ASP A 554 5.28 -0.53 8.18
CA ASP A 554 6.01 -0.37 9.44
C ASP A 554 7.53 -0.22 9.22
N PHE A 555 8.05 -0.75 8.12
CA PHE A 555 9.44 -0.66 7.70
C PHE A 555 9.57 -0.92 6.19
N VAL A 556 10.71 -0.55 5.60
CA VAL A 556 11.05 -0.89 4.22
C VAL A 556 12.25 -1.83 4.15
N LEU A 557 12.30 -2.66 3.11
CA LEU A 557 13.41 -3.56 2.85
C LEU A 557 13.84 -3.46 1.39
N THR A 558 15.14 -3.27 1.18
CA THR A 558 15.74 -3.12 -0.15
C THR A 558 16.60 -4.32 -0.52
N GLY A 559 16.74 -4.57 -1.83
CA GLY A 559 17.55 -5.67 -2.37
C GLY A 559 18.40 -5.23 -3.55
N SER A 560 17.77 -5.01 -4.71
CA SER A 560 18.46 -4.71 -5.98
C SER A 560 19.49 -3.58 -5.88
N VAL A 561 19.16 -2.49 -5.15
CA VAL A 561 20.07 -1.35 -4.96
C VAL A 561 21.33 -1.74 -4.16
N ASN A 562 21.19 -2.61 -3.18
CA ASN A 562 22.30 -3.03 -2.32
C ASN A 562 23.30 -3.92 -3.06
N GLN A 563 22.87 -4.61 -4.12
CA GLN A 563 23.76 -5.42 -4.96
C GLN A 563 24.79 -4.55 -5.70
N CYS A 564 24.46 -3.29 -5.99
CA CYS A 564 25.35 -2.33 -6.64
C CYS A 564 26.09 -1.49 -5.60
N SER A 565 26.79 -2.17 -4.68
CA SER A 565 27.60 -1.55 -3.62
C SER A 565 28.99 -2.18 -3.54
N PRO A 566 30.00 -1.50 -2.98
CA PRO A 566 31.31 -2.09 -2.70
C PRO A 566 31.22 -3.34 -1.84
N GLU A 567 30.32 -3.35 -0.86
CA GLU A 567 30.19 -4.43 0.11
C GLU A 567 29.52 -5.69 -0.47
N ALA A 568 28.71 -5.59 -1.53
CA ALA A 568 28.02 -6.75 -2.09
C ALA A 568 29.00 -7.82 -2.63
N GLY A 569 28.71 -9.08 -2.33
CA GLY A 569 29.49 -10.26 -2.74
C GLY A 569 29.26 -10.68 -4.19
N THR A 570 29.50 -9.77 -5.13
CA THR A 570 29.42 -10.02 -6.57
C THR A 570 30.59 -9.35 -7.30
N SER A 571 30.86 -9.74 -8.55
CA SER A 571 31.97 -9.19 -9.32
C SER A 571 31.84 -7.69 -9.62
N GLU A 572 32.98 -7.03 -9.80
CA GLU A 572 33.01 -5.63 -10.25
C GLU A 572 32.29 -5.45 -11.59
N ALA A 573 32.44 -6.39 -12.53
CA ALA A 573 31.76 -6.34 -13.82
C ALA A 573 30.22 -6.30 -13.68
N VAL A 574 29.67 -7.03 -12.69
CA VAL A 574 28.23 -6.97 -12.38
C VAL A 574 27.87 -5.61 -11.77
N LYS A 575 28.67 -5.08 -10.84
CA LYS A 575 28.42 -3.76 -10.21
C LYS A 575 28.49 -2.63 -11.23
N GLU A 576 29.46 -2.67 -12.14
CA GLU A 576 29.59 -1.74 -13.26
C GLU A 576 28.36 -1.79 -14.17
N LEU A 577 27.89 -2.99 -14.52
CA LEU A 577 26.66 -3.14 -15.30
C LEU A 577 25.44 -2.57 -14.55
N LEU A 578 25.24 -2.96 -13.28
CA LEU A 578 24.12 -2.51 -12.45
C LEU A 578 24.10 -0.99 -12.27
N ALA A 579 25.25 -0.32 -12.26
CA ALA A 579 25.31 1.14 -12.20
C ALA A 579 24.75 1.84 -13.44
N THR A 580 24.58 1.12 -14.55
CA THR A 580 24.16 1.66 -15.85
C THR A 580 22.74 1.28 -16.28
N ILE A 581 22.08 0.36 -15.59
CA ILE A 581 20.75 -0.11 -16.00
C ILE A 581 19.67 0.92 -15.68
N ASP A 582 18.64 1.02 -16.53
CA ASP A 582 17.47 1.86 -16.33
C ASP A 582 16.25 1.04 -15.86
N VAL A 583 15.13 1.69 -15.53
CA VAL A 583 13.91 1.09 -14.98
C VAL A 583 13.28 0.03 -15.89
N GLN A 584 13.61 0.02 -17.19
CA GLN A 584 13.15 -0.99 -18.15
C GLN A 584 14.26 -1.96 -18.55
N ASP A 585 15.41 -2.00 -17.88
CA ASP A 585 16.53 -2.87 -18.25
C ASP A 585 16.52 -4.22 -17.51
N THR A 586 15.34 -4.64 -17.05
CA THR A 586 15.07 -5.96 -16.47
C THR A 586 14.04 -6.76 -17.27
N ALA A 587 14.03 -8.08 -17.09
CA ALA A 587 13.07 -8.99 -17.70
C ALA A 587 12.83 -10.21 -16.82
N TYR A 588 11.67 -10.86 -17.00
CA TYR A 588 11.38 -12.15 -16.38
C TYR A 588 11.95 -13.32 -17.18
N ALA A 589 12.72 -14.17 -16.52
CA ALA A 589 13.27 -15.42 -17.02
C ALA A 589 12.75 -16.61 -16.19
N PRO A 590 12.80 -17.85 -16.70
CA PRO A 590 12.59 -19.04 -15.88
C PRO A 590 13.58 -19.07 -14.70
N ALA A 591 13.13 -19.58 -13.56
CA ALA A 591 13.99 -19.93 -12.45
C ALA A 591 14.76 -21.23 -12.76
N GLY A 592 16.00 -21.34 -12.26
CA GLY A 592 16.77 -22.57 -12.42
C GLY A 592 16.28 -23.66 -11.47
N ASP A 593 15.95 -23.28 -10.24
CA ASP A 593 15.13 -24.05 -9.33
C ASP A 593 13.66 -24.02 -9.77
N MET A 594 12.94 -25.13 -9.55
CA MET A 594 11.55 -25.29 -10.02
C MET A 594 11.36 -25.01 -11.53
N PHE A 595 12.42 -25.18 -12.33
CA PHE A 595 12.43 -24.94 -13.78
C PHE A 595 11.28 -25.63 -14.51
N GLU A 596 10.99 -26.88 -14.14
CA GLU A 596 9.92 -27.70 -14.71
C GLU A 596 8.51 -27.17 -14.37
N LEU A 597 8.36 -26.47 -13.24
CA LEU A 597 7.10 -25.88 -12.79
C LEU A 597 6.85 -24.49 -13.40
N GLY A 598 7.81 -23.96 -14.16
CA GLY A 598 7.68 -22.65 -14.80
C GLY A 598 7.79 -21.47 -13.84
N ALA A 599 8.41 -21.67 -12.67
CA ALA A 599 8.75 -20.57 -11.76
C ALA A 599 9.57 -19.49 -12.49
N ARG A 600 9.42 -18.23 -12.09
CA ARG A 600 10.08 -17.10 -12.75
C ARG A 600 10.91 -16.28 -11.79
N VAL A 601 11.96 -15.69 -12.35
CA VAL A 601 12.84 -14.73 -11.70
C VAL A 601 12.98 -13.48 -12.55
N GLN A 602 13.09 -12.32 -11.91
CA GLN A 602 13.40 -11.06 -12.57
C GLN A 602 14.91 -10.81 -12.57
N VAL A 603 15.45 -10.54 -13.76
CA VAL A 603 16.89 -10.43 -14.01
C VAL A 603 17.21 -9.26 -14.93
N VAL A 604 18.47 -8.81 -14.92
CA VAL A 604 18.99 -7.84 -15.90
C VAL A 604 18.85 -8.38 -17.33
N ARG A 605 18.39 -7.52 -18.25
CA ARG A 605 18.38 -7.81 -19.70
C ARG A 605 19.37 -6.96 -20.50
N LYS A 606 19.84 -5.84 -19.94
CA LYS A 606 20.81 -4.99 -20.62
C LYS A 606 22.19 -5.64 -20.62
N SER A 607 22.83 -5.64 -21.79
CA SER A 607 24.19 -6.16 -22.00
C SER A 607 24.40 -7.64 -21.64
N THR A 608 23.32 -8.40 -21.45
CA THR A 608 23.32 -9.86 -21.27
C THR A 608 22.21 -10.48 -22.10
N LEU A 609 22.44 -11.67 -22.65
CA LEU A 609 21.42 -12.44 -23.37
C LEU A 609 20.81 -13.53 -22.49
N PHE A 610 21.21 -13.62 -21.21
CA PHE A 610 20.69 -14.60 -20.27
C PHE A 610 19.16 -14.73 -20.28
N PRO A 611 18.35 -13.67 -20.12
CA PRO A 611 16.90 -13.84 -20.07
C PRO A 611 16.32 -14.40 -21.38
N ALA A 612 16.85 -13.98 -22.54
CA ALA A 612 16.42 -14.51 -23.83
C ALA A 612 16.78 -16.00 -23.98
N ARG A 613 18.01 -16.37 -23.60
CA ARG A 613 18.52 -17.75 -23.66
C ARG A 613 17.77 -18.67 -22.70
N ALA A 614 17.55 -18.25 -21.45
CA ALA A 614 16.81 -19.00 -20.45
C ALA A 614 15.35 -19.24 -20.87
N ASN A 615 14.67 -18.22 -21.39
CA ASN A 615 13.32 -18.38 -21.95
C ASN A 615 13.30 -19.35 -23.13
N LYS A 616 14.31 -19.30 -24.02
CA LYS A 616 14.43 -20.26 -25.13
C LYS A 616 14.64 -21.69 -24.62
N LEU A 617 15.50 -21.92 -23.62
CA LEU A 617 15.70 -23.24 -23.02
C LEU A 617 14.39 -23.79 -22.44
N HIS A 618 13.61 -22.97 -21.74
CA HIS A 618 12.31 -23.41 -21.22
C HIS A 618 11.28 -23.69 -22.32
N GLN A 619 11.26 -22.90 -23.41
CA GLN A 619 10.43 -23.20 -24.58
C GLN A 619 10.81 -24.54 -25.23
N VAL A 620 12.11 -24.82 -25.36
CA VAL A 620 12.62 -26.09 -25.88
C VAL A 620 12.25 -27.24 -24.94
N TYR A 621 12.43 -27.05 -23.63
CA TYR A 621 12.04 -28.03 -22.61
C TYR A 621 10.55 -28.39 -22.71
N ARG A 622 9.67 -27.40 -22.89
CA ARG A 622 8.23 -27.63 -23.04
C ARG A 622 7.85 -28.33 -24.35
N ARG A 623 8.67 -28.21 -25.39
CA ARG A 623 8.36 -28.70 -26.74
C ARG A 623 8.80 -30.14 -26.99
N TYR A 624 9.95 -30.56 -26.46
CA TYR A 624 10.59 -31.85 -26.78
C TYR A 624 10.60 -32.78 -25.58
N GLU A 625 10.53 -34.11 -25.75
CA GLU A 625 10.52 -35.05 -24.61
C GLU A 625 11.93 -35.46 -24.13
N GLY A 626 12.97 -35.15 -24.90
CA GLY A 626 14.35 -35.37 -24.51
C GLY A 626 15.36 -34.61 -25.40
N LEU A 627 16.64 -34.65 -25.03
CA LEU A 627 17.73 -33.95 -25.74
C LEU A 627 17.94 -34.46 -27.17
N ASP A 628 17.62 -35.73 -27.44
CA ASP A 628 17.82 -36.37 -28.73
C ASP A 628 16.73 -36.03 -29.75
N GLU A 629 15.60 -35.46 -29.31
CA GLU A 629 14.49 -35.03 -30.17
C GLU A 629 14.60 -33.58 -30.63
N ILE A 630 15.55 -32.81 -30.08
CA ILE A 630 15.74 -31.40 -30.42
C ILE A 630 16.27 -31.29 -31.85
N ASP A 631 15.60 -30.48 -32.68
CA ASP A 631 16.03 -30.23 -34.05
C ASP A 631 17.47 -29.69 -34.14
N GLU A 632 18.22 -30.16 -35.13
CA GLU A 632 19.65 -29.86 -35.30
C GLU A 632 19.99 -28.35 -35.25
N PRO A 633 19.24 -27.44 -35.93
CA PRO A 633 19.50 -26.00 -35.82
C PRO A 633 19.36 -25.46 -34.39
N THR A 634 18.34 -25.90 -33.65
CA THR A 634 18.14 -25.51 -32.25
C THR A 634 19.20 -26.11 -31.34
N ARG A 635 19.55 -27.39 -31.50
CA ARG A 635 20.62 -28.06 -30.77
C ARG A 635 21.94 -27.31 -30.93
N ARG A 636 22.39 -27.06 -32.16
CA ARG A 636 23.63 -26.30 -32.43
C ARG A 636 23.61 -24.91 -31.83
N THR A 637 22.48 -24.22 -31.88
CA THR A 637 22.36 -22.90 -31.25
C THR A 637 22.63 -22.98 -29.74
N ILE A 638 22.07 -23.97 -29.05
CA ILE A 638 22.27 -24.14 -27.62
C ILE A 638 23.71 -24.56 -27.32
N GLU A 639 24.23 -25.59 -27.98
CA GLU A 639 25.58 -26.12 -27.74
C GLU A 639 26.67 -25.09 -28.09
N ASP A 640 26.61 -24.47 -29.27
CA ASP A 640 27.68 -23.59 -29.76
C ASP A 640 27.60 -22.17 -29.19
N ARG A 641 26.39 -21.64 -28.98
CA ARG A 641 26.20 -20.23 -28.61
C ARG A 641 25.88 -20.03 -27.13
N TYR A 642 25.12 -20.94 -26.51
CA TYR A 642 24.64 -20.75 -25.14
C TYR A 642 25.61 -21.42 -24.17
N PHE A 643 25.82 -22.72 -24.34
CA PHE A 643 26.64 -23.54 -23.43
C PHE A 643 28.13 -23.48 -23.79
N ARG A 644 28.44 -23.26 -25.07
CA ARG A 644 29.78 -23.41 -25.64
C ARG A 644 30.39 -24.79 -25.33
N ARG A 645 29.52 -25.80 -25.24
CA ARG A 645 29.75 -27.20 -24.89
C ARG A 645 28.62 -28.04 -25.47
N SER A 646 28.93 -29.27 -25.83
CA SER A 646 27.91 -30.24 -26.22
C SER A 646 27.03 -30.65 -25.05
N PHE A 647 25.82 -31.13 -25.33
CA PHE A 647 24.95 -31.71 -24.30
C PHE A 647 25.59 -32.90 -23.58
N ALA A 648 26.43 -33.67 -24.27
CA ALA A 648 27.14 -34.81 -23.68
C ALA A 648 28.15 -34.36 -22.62
N GLU A 649 28.94 -33.31 -22.90
CA GLU A 649 29.89 -32.75 -21.94
C GLU A 649 29.16 -32.16 -20.72
N VAL A 650 28.10 -31.38 -20.96
CA VAL A 650 27.29 -30.80 -19.88
C VAL A 650 26.63 -31.89 -19.02
N TRP A 651 26.12 -32.95 -19.64
CA TRP A 651 25.57 -34.08 -18.92
C TRP A 651 26.64 -34.77 -18.06
N ALA A 652 27.85 -35.03 -18.59
CA ALA A 652 28.92 -35.67 -17.84
C ALA A 652 29.31 -34.88 -16.57
N GLU A 653 29.41 -33.55 -16.66
CA GLU A 653 29.64 -32.67 -15.50
C GLU A 653 28.48 -32.73 -14.49
N THR A 654 27.25 -32.67 -15.00
CA THR A 654 26.04 -32.69 -14.17
C THR A 654 25.87 -34.02 -13.46
N GLU A 655 26.10 -35.13 -14.16
CA GLU A 655 26.04 -36.49 -13.64
C GLU A 655 27.06 -36.70 -12.51
N ALA A 656 28.30 -36.23 -12.69
CA ALA A 656 29.32 -36.28 -11.65
C ALA A 656 28.88 -35.55 -10.38
N TYR A 657 28.31 -34.33 -10.52
CA TYR A 657 27.79 -33.56 -9.40
C TYR A 657 26.60 -34.23 -8.71
N LEU A 658 25.61 -34.69 -9.47
CA LEU A 658 24.40 -35.32 -8.93
C LEU A 658 24.72 -36.63 -8.22
N ARG A 659 25.69 -37.42 -8.71
CA ARG A 659 26.11 -38.67 -8.05
C ARG A 659 26.56 -38.44 -6.61
N GLU A 660 27.29 -37.37 -6.35
CA GLU A 660 27.82 -37.06 -5.02
C GLU A 660 26.80 -36.34 -4.14
N HIS A 661 26.01 -35.41 -4.71
CA HIS A 661 25.21 -34.48 -3.91
C HIS A 661 23.69 -34.73 -3.96
N ARG A 662 23.21 -35.41 -5.01
CA ARG A 662 21.78 -35.53 -5.35
C ARG A 662 21.47 -36.88 -6.06
N PRO A 663 21.77 -38.03 -5.44
CA PRO A 663 21.65 -39.35 -6.08
C PRO A 663 20.21 -39.67 -6.55
N ASP A 664 19.19 -39.17 -5.85
CA ASP A 664 17.79 -39.35 -6.24
C ASP A 664 17.43 -38.61 -7.54
N ASP A 665 17.98 -37.41 -7.73
CA ASP A 665 17.81 -36.65 -8.97
C ASP A 665 18.53 -37.31 -10.14
N LEU A 666 19.71 -37.89 -9.90
CA LEU A 666 20.43 -38.70 -10.88
C LEU A 666 19.60 -39.91 -11.31
N ALA A 667 19.11 -40.69 -10.34
CA ALA A 667 18.28 -41.86 -10.62
C ALA A 667 17.01 -41.51 -11.40
N ARG A 668 16.43 -40.32 -11.17
CA ARG A 668 15.29 -39.80 -11.96
C ARG A 668 15.70 -39.43 -13.39
N ALA A 669 16.82 -38.72 -13.55
CA ALA A 669 17.35 -38.31 -14.86
C ALA A 669 17.85 -39.50 -15.71
N GLU A 670 18.28 -40.60 -15.09
CA GLU A 670 18.61 -41.84 -15.79
C GLU A 670 17.38 -42.54 -16.37
N ARG A 671 16.24 -42.46 -15.67
CA ARG A 671 14.97 -43.12 -16.06
C ARG A 671 14.09 -42.29 -16.99
N SER A 672 14.32 -40.97 -17.10
CA SER A 672 13.49 -40.06 -17.88
C SER A 672 14.34 -39.13 -18.75
N PRO A 673 14.25 -39.24 -20.10
CA PRO A 673 14.93 -38.32 -21.01
C PRO A 673 14.57 -36.85 -20.76
N LYS A 674 13.31 -36.59 -20.35
CA LYS A 674 12.82 -35.25 -19.99
C LYS A 674 13.51 -34.72 -18.75
N ALA A 675 13.62 -35.53 -17.70
CA ALA A 675 14.31 -35.14 -16.47
C ALA A 675 15.81 -34.93 -16.71
N ARG A 676 16.44 -35.74 -17.58
CA ARG A 676 17.83 -35.51 -18.02
C ARG A 676 17.99 -34.17 -18.72
N MET A 677 17.10 -33.85 -19.66
CA MET A 677 17.09 -32.56 -20.34
C MET A 677 16.95 -31.40 -19.37
N ALA A 678 16.06 -31.52 -18.36
CA ALA A 678 15.92 -30.50 -17.32
C ALA A 678 17.24 -30.27 -16.57
N GLN A 679 17.95 -31.32 -16.17
CA GLN A 679 19.23 -31.20 -15.47
C GLN A 679 20.32 -30.55 -16.35
N VAL A 680 20.40 -30.95 -17.63
CA VAL A 680 21.32 -30.33 -18.61
C VAL A 680 21.01 -28.85 -18.82
N PHE A 681 19.73 -28.46 -18.86
CA PHE A 681 19.37 -27.04 -18.98
C PHE A 681 19.60 -26.26 -17.68
N ARG A 682 19.36 -26.87 -16.52
CA ARG A 682 19.65 -26.27 -15.20
C ARG A 682 21.13 -25.95 -15.01
N TRP A 683 22.04 -26.73 -15.61
CA TRP A 683 23.47 -26.42 -15.62
C TRP A 683 23.75 -25.00 -16.14
N TYR A 684 23.04 -24.53 -17.17
CA TYR A 684 23.22 -23.19 -17.71
C TYR A 684 22.93 -22.09 -16.68
N PHE A 685 21.91 -22.25 -15.84
CA PHE A 685 21.58 -21.29 -14.78
C PHE A 685 22.67 -21.26 -13.71
N VAL A 686 23.19 -22.43 -13.33
CA VAL A 686 24.30 -22.54 -12.38
C VAL A 686 25.57 -21.92 -12.95
N HIS A 687 25.91 -22.21 -14.20
CA HIS A 687 27.04 -21.63 -14.93
C HIS A 687 26.92 -20.11 -15.03
N SER A 688 25.77 -19.60 -15.50
CA SER A 688 25.47 -18.18 -15.63
C SER A 688 25.57 -17.40 -14.32
N THR A 689 25.11 -17.99 -13.21
CA THR A 689 25.23 -17.41 -11.87
C THR A 689 26.70 -17.37 -11.42
N ARG A 690 27.43 -18.49 -11.58
CA ARG A 690 28.86 -18.57 -11.22
C ARG A 690 29.70 -17.58 -12.04
N ALA A 691 29.42 -17.47 -13.34
CA ALA A 691 30.10 -16.55 -14.24
C ALA A 691 29.89 -15.08 -13.82
N ALA A 692 28.66 -14.72 -13.46
CA ALA A 692 28.34 -13.37 -12.97
C ALA A 692 29.03 -13.06 -11.64
N LEU A 693 28.96 -13.97 -10.66
CA LEU A 693 29.60 -13.80 -9.36
C LEU A 693 31.13 -13.70 -9.47
N GLY A 694 31.73 -14.55 -10.31
CA GLY A 694 33.18 -14.57 -10.53
C GLY A 694 33.70 -13.51 -11.50
N GLY A 695 32.82 -12.81 -12.22
CA GLY A 695 33.23 -11.80 -13.20
C GLY A 695 34.00 -12.39 -14.39
N VAL A 696 33.62 -13.60 -14.83
CA VAL A 696 34.37 -14.37 -15.83
C VAL A 696 34.41 -13.63 -17.18
N PRO A 697 35.60 -13.22 -17.67
CA PRO A 697 35.72 -12.54 -18.95
C PRO A 697 35.19 -13.39 -20.12
N GLY A 698 34.46 -12.77 -21.04
CA GLY A 698 33.88 -13.45 -22.22
C GLY A 698 32.53 -14.13 -21.97
N GLU A 699 32.08 -14.20 -20.71
CA GLU A 699 30.80 -14.78 -20.29
C GLU A 699 29.75 -13.71 -19.95
N GLN A 700 30.02 -12.41 -20.18
CA GLN A 700 29.08 -11.32 -19.84
C GLN A 700 27.70 -11.51 -20.47
N VAL A 701 27.65 -12.04 -21.70
CA VAL A 701 26.41 -12.37 -22.42
C VAL A 701 25.57 -13.46 -21.72
N ASN A 702 26.18 -14.21 -20.81
CA ASN A 702 25.56 -15.30 -20.04
C ASN A 702 25.26 -14.90 -18.59
N TYR A 703 25.65 -13.72 -18.13
CA TYR A 703 25.47 -13.36 -16.72
C TYR A 703 24.00 -13.39 -16.32
N GLN A 704 23.69 -14.21 -15.32
CA GLN A 704 22.42 -14.16 -14.60
C GLN A 704 22.58 -13.22 -13.40
N ILE A 705 21.91 -12.07 -13.46
CA ILE A 705 21.96 -11.06 -12.41
C ILE A 705 20.54 -10.81 -11.95
N HIS A 706 20.20 -11.26 -10.74
CA HIS A 706 18.89 -11.06 -10.12
C HIS A 706 18.71 -9.59 -9.74
N CYS A 707 17.86 -8.87 -10.47
CA CYS A 707 17.68 -7.44 -10.27
C CYS A 707 16.30 -7.02 -10.77
N GLY A 708 15.63 -6.16 -10.02
CA GLY A 708 14.36 -5.53 -10.40
C GLY A 708 14.52 -4.07 -10.85
N PRO A 709 13.43 -3.41 -11.26
CA PRO A 709 13.42 -2.03 -11.76
C PRO A 709 13.88 -1.00 -10.71
N ALA A 710 13.83 -1.37 -9.43
CA ALA A 710 14.32 -0.55 -8.32
C ALA A 710 15.76 -0.07 -8.51
N MET A 711 16.64 -0.87 -9.12
CA MET A 711 18.02 -0.43 -9.38
C MET A 711 18.07 0.70 -10.41
N GLY A 712 17.26 0.62 -11.47
CA GLY A 712 17.14 1.70 -12.45
C GLY A 712 16.57 2.98 -11.84
N ALA A 713 15.59 2.86 -10.94
CA ALA A 713 15.04 3.99 -10.20
C ALA A 713 16.12 4.66 -9.33
N PHE A 714 16.94 3.86 -8.64
CA PHE A 714 18.06 4.39 -7.86
C PHE A 714 19.09 5.09 -8.73
N ASN A 715 19.48 4.49 -9.87
CA ASN A 715 20.41 5.09 -10.81
C ASN A 715 19.94 6.48 -11.28
N ARG A 716 18.63 6.65 -11.50
CA ARG A 716 18.04 7.95 -11.82
C ARG A 716 18.08 8.91 -10.62
N ALA A 717 17.70 8.44 -9.43
CA ALA A 717 17.66 9.24 -8.21
C ALA A 717 19.05 9.80 -7.83
N VAL A 718 20.13 9.07 -8.13
CA VAL A 718 21.50 9.48 -7.79
C VAL A 718 22.30 10.06 -8.96
N ALA A 719 21.68 10.26 -10.13
CA ALA A 719 22.34 10.81 -11.30
C ALA A 719 22.95 12.19 -11.01
N GLY A 720 24.19 12.42 -11.43
CA GLY A 720 24.92 13.67 -11.16
C GLY A 720 25.48 13.81 -9.74
N THR A 721 25.26 12.84 -8.85
CA THR A 721 25.84 12.81 -7.49
C THR A 721 27.06 11.86 -7.43
N PRO A 722 27.88 11.90 -6.36
CA PRO A 722 28.96 10.92 -6.17
C PRO A 722 28.47 9.47 -6.20
N LEU A 723 27.25 9.21 -5.70
CA LEU A 723 26.62 7.88 -5.69
C LEU A 723 26.28 7.36 -7.10
N GLN A 724 26.43 8.17 -8.15
CA GLN A 724 26.35 7.67 -9.53
C GLN A 724 27.39 6.56 -9.76
N ALA A 725 28.60 6.70 -9.21
CA ALA A 725 29.63 5.66 -9.28
C ALA A 725 29.39 4.57 -8.24
N TRP A 726 29.31 3.31 -8.65
CA TRP A 726 29.04 2.20 -7.72
C TRP A 726 30.06 2.08 -6.58
N ARG A 727 31.29 2.54 -6.82
CA ARG A 727 32.37 2.55 -5.81
C ARG A 727 32.06 3.44 -4.60
N GLU A 728 31.19 4.43 -4.77
CA GLU A 728 30.72 5.31 -3.71
C GLU A 728 29.39 4.84 -3.08
N ARG A 729 28.72 3.83 -3.66
CA ARG A 729 27.40 3.34 -3.24
C ARG A 729 27.46 2.41 -2.03
N HIS A 730 28.04 2.89 -0.95
CA HIS A 730 28.06 2.15 0.29
C HIS A 730 26.64 1.91 0.82
N VAL A 731 26.35 0.70 1.32
CA VAL A 731 24.97 0.28 1.67
C VAL A 731 24.28 1.13 2.74
N ASP A 732 25.05 1.69 3.68
CA ASP A 732 24.59 2.68 4.65
C ASP A 732 24.29 4.03 3.98
N ALA A 733 25.12 4.47 3.03
CA ALA A 733 24.86 5.68 2.25
C ALA A 733 23.62 5.54 1.36
N ILE A 734 23.39 4.36 0.75
CA ILE A 734 22.15 4.05 0.03
C ILE A 734 20.94 4.22 0.96
N ALA A 735 20.99 3.62 2.15
CA ALA A 735 19.91 3.72 3.13
C ALA A 735 19.67 5.18 3.57
N GLU A 736 20.74 5.93 3.83
CA GLU A 736 20.70 7.35 4.19
C GLU A 736 20.04 8.17 3.08
N THR A 737 20.47 8.03 1.83
CA THR A 737 19.89 8.74 0.67
C THR A 737 18.40 8.44 0.53
N LEU A 738 18.02 7.17 0.64
CA LEU A 738 16.63 6.75 0.48
C LEU A 738 15.74 7.25 1.62
N MET A 739 16.19 7.11 2.87
CA MET A 739 15.40 7.49 4.05
C MET A 739 15.32 9.02 4.21
N THR A 740 16.44 9.72 4.06
CA THR A 740 16.49 11.20 4.17
C THR A 740 15.73 11.83 3.03
N GLY A 741 15.93 11.37 1.78
CA GLY A 741 15.15 11.86 0.65
C GLY A 741 13.65 11.60 0.82
N ALA A 742 13.25 10.44 1.37
CA ALA A 742 11.85 10.17 1.64
C ALA A 742 11.27 11.11 2.72
N ALA A 743 12.05 11.41 3.76
CA ALA A 743 11.65 12.33 4.81
C ALA A 743 11.51 13.76 4.25
N GLU A 744 12.46 14.21 3.43
CA GLU A 744 12.41 15.50 2.73
C GLU A 744 11.24 15.58 1.75
N LEU A 745 10.94 14.51 1.01
CA LEU A 745 9.79 14.47 0.11
C LEU A 745 8.47 14.54 0.88
N LEU A 746 8.37 13.85 2.01
CA LEU A 746 7.17 13.89 2.85
C LEU A 746 7.04 15.25 3.55
N ASP A 747 8.13 15.79 4.10
CA ASP A 747 8.17 17.11 4.70
C ASP A 747 7.84 18.18 3.66
N GLY A 748 8.44 18.09 2.47
CA GLY A 748 8.19 18.93 1.32
C GLY A 748 6.75 18.82 0.85
N SER A 749 6.20 17.61 0.72
CA SER A 749 4.80 17.41 0.35
C SER A 749 3.87 18.01 1.41
N LEU A 750 4.13 17.81 2.70
CA LEU A 750 3.36 18.42 3.79
C LEU A 750 3.51 19.93 3.82
N ARG A 751 4.72 20.46 3.56
CA ARG A 751 4.98 21.89 3.46
C ARG A 751 4.33 22.46 2.22
N THR A 752 4.36 21.83 1.07
CA THR A 752 3.65 22.28 -0.13
C THR A 752 2.15 22.28 0.14
N LEU A 753 1.63 21.20 0.74
CA LEU A 753 0.23 21.13 1.21
C LEU A 753 -0.08 22.18 2.30
N ALA A 754 0.91 22.68 3.05
CA ALA A 754 0.75 23.73 4.07
C ALA A 754 1.04 25.17 3.59
N GLN A 755 1.95 25.34 2.61
CA GLN A 755 2.45 26.58 2.01
C GLN A 755 1.55 27.07 0.89
N HIS A 756 0.66 26.22 0.38
CA HIS A 756 -0.58 26.69 -0.25
C HIS A 756 -1.51 27.26 0.84
N THR A 757 -0.95 28.17 1.66
CA THR A 757 -1.66 29.16 2.46
C THR A 757 -2.08 30.26 1.48
N PRO A 758 -3.37 30.51 1.23
CA PRO A 758 -3.85 31.43 0.21
C PRO A 758 -3.41 32.87 0.53
N GLY A 759 -2.59 33.44 -0.35
CA GLY A 759 -2.07 34.80 -0.26
C GLY A 759 -1.26 35.28 -1.47
N GLU A 760 -1.25 34.57 -2.60
CA GLU A 760 -0.76 35.05 -3.91
C GLU A 760 -1.71 34.65 -5.04
#